data_AF-A0A8T7M9V0-F1
#
_entry.id   AF-A0A8T7M9V0-F1
#
_cell.length_a   1.000
_cell.length_b   1.000
_cell.length_c   1.000
_cell.angle_alpha   90.00
_cell.angle_beta   90.00
_cell.angle_gamma   90.00
#
_symmetry.space_group_name_H-M   'P 1'
#
loop_
_entity.id
_entity.type
_entity.pdbx_description
1 polymer ?
#
loop_
_entity_poly.entity_id
_entity_poly.type
_entity_poly.pdbx_seq_one_letter_code
_entity_poly.pdbx_strand_id
1 'polypeptide(L)'
;MNQLIPAEEEIVPAVSETSEALKVMLVTEGTYPFHWGGVSTWCHLLIRDLPEVNFTVFSIAADPHLTPQITLLDNVVDFRPIPLWGIREATELNQNLGMLELLKKKQHTSEEIIAEKFVPIFSSFIRDLFLSDSEPERLGEYLHKMYRFYLEHNFDTVMRSKAVWDSFVDTVQQSFPQSAANYGYPNAEFALEDITTALQWLYHWFFPLANPLPKVDVTHTSMAGISTMIGIVAKLEYGTAFLLSEHGIYLRERYLEEAQSSGSLFLKLFKLRFARRMTDLSYAASDQVSPCCDYNQRWELQSGAVKDRLRTIYYGADDQKFYAAGKPIGEPPVVVWVGRINPLKDVMTLLKAAALVHESRPDIKFQLYGSPPLEDIPYYEECKALQSSLGLEEAVIFKGYASNTAEAYNEGDVVVLSSISEGFPFATLEAMLCGKPIVATSVGGIPEQIAGCGFVVEPRNPKEMADAILKLMNDKELCAQLGVAAREKALQEFSVRQSREAYMTSYYRITNRTMPEALFAAGVETKVLNSALPIDVALTDAFMFMPSGGESGLLVNLNDGSRQPSYAFHEYEQEEFAAPSAFNGHSGVSQLIITGSSYLSQANNSYSEADIIAQADEEILFENVAIISDTTQEIVAEPERVEVTVEMVRVMADEVMRHCPQPLDFLEVTAIIESFGTTDDIARHQYGAPDTFALAKAVLAIIREEHPPMVGVTRKDRPAPLSSLRLKIMQYSSGPIALLPGLLIIGIIQFYAISGQFASDQIMALSLGISAGLLLTNGFLQAIMRRTSICLSLNNSRSAGKYLARSLRLAAFSVIGLAITAMLLASWFNIYTFEDRLLFCLAYTAFSIIWLAGGSLSLLKAQVWLGIALASGLGLAIASNLLTGLFLREHLIVSTVVGFVATLGIIFYTVRGRFAKIRKNVKRERAALPSNSYMLYEAAPYFTYGMFYVAFITAPHFLGWLGKVSGDQSRSWAIASLELGLTLALPPLVLVGGFAERAVRLFWEEAKVAQANTSGLAVDQFGRRLLVFYRHERRRYSIALFLVSVVFAIPIWLLIHFDIFSAWIGVNTDAVVIFFIAGLVAYYWLGQGLFNCMFGLTLARPTVAVRAVVVGMIVMLVLGIPLALNVDFKYCLAAFIAGSLAFVIASSRLTQKVLASADYYYFAAA
;
A
#
# COMPACT_ATOMS: atom_id res chain seq x y z
N MET A 1 11.50 66.66 -9.27
CA MET A 1 12.48 67.35 -10.16
C MET A 1 13.70 66.44 -10.17
N ASN A 2 14.07 65.72 -11.24
CA ASN A 2 14.01 66.03 -12.65
C ASN A 2 13.55 64.86 -13.52
N GLN A 3 13.20 65.21 -14.76
CA GLN A 3 12.40 64.53 -15.76
C GLN A 3 12.96 63.22 -16.32
N LEU A 4 11.99 62.35 -16.63
CA LEU A 4 12.06 61.13 -17.43
C LEU A 4 12.32 61.44 -18.91
N ILE A 5 13.22 60.67 -19.53
CA ILE A 5 13.24 60.31 -20.97
C ILE A 5 13.64 58.83 -21.04
N PRO A 6 12.94 57.97 -21.83
CA PRO A 6 13.13 56.52 -21.83
C PRO A 6 14.29 56.08 -22.75
N ALA A 7 15.08 55.11 -22.29
CA ALA A 7 16.16 54.50 -23.07
C ALA A 7 15.63 53.28 -23.85
N GLU A 8 16.19 53.13 -25.05
CA GLU A 8 15.75 52.30 -26.17
C GLU A 8 15.67 50.80 -25.87
N GLU A 9 14.64 50.18 -26.47
CA GLU A 9 14.44 48.73 -26.54
C GLU A 9 15.61 48.06 -27.25
N GLU A 10 16.29 47.16 -26.54
CA GLU A 10 17.16 46.17 -27.16
C GLU A 10 16.25 45.14 -27.85
N ILE A 11 16.20 45.21 -29.18
CA ILE A 11 15.45 44.30 -30.04
C ILE A 11 16.06 42.90 -29.88
N VAL A 12 15.51 42.12 -28.96
CA VAL A 12 15.61 40.65 -28.97
C VAL A 12 14.99 40.22 -30.30
N PRO A 13 15.68 39.44 -31.15
CA PRO A 13 15.07 38.96 -32.39
C PRO A 13 13.82 38.17 -32.01
N ALA A 14 12.67 38.59 -32.55
CA ALA A 14 11.42 37.90 -32.39
C ALA A 14 11.61 36.43 -32.79
N VAL A 15 11.65 35.55 -31.79
CA VAL A 15 11.44 34.12 -32.00
C VAL A 15 10.09 34.00 -32.68
N SER A 16 10.11 33.52 -33.92
CA SER A 16 8.91 33.31 -34.72
C SER A 16 7.84 32.61 -33.88
N GLU A 17 6.69 33.26 -33.73
CA GLU A 17 5.44 32.61 -33.32
C GLU A 17 5.18 31.43 -34.27
N THR A 18 5.53 30.19 -33.89
CA THR A 18 4.87 28.92 -34.28
C THR A 18 5.69 27.66 -33.89
N SER A 19 6.08 27.49 -32.62
CA SER A 19 6.35 26.14 -32.10
C SER A 19 5.90 26.09 -30.64
N GLU A 20 4.74 25.50 -30.37
CA GLU A 20 4.36 25.18 -28.99
C GLU A 20 5.49 24.36 -28.33
N ALA A 21 5.87 24.73 -27.10
CA ALA A 21 6.83 23.96 -26.32
C ALA A 21 6.36 22.50 -26.17
N LEU A 22 7.29 21.56 -26.33
CA LEU A 22 6.99 20.13 -26.27
C LEU A 22 6.39 19.78 -24.91
N LYS A 23 5.26 19.07 -24.91
CA LYS A 23 4.59 18.60 -23.69
C LYS A 23 4.95 17.14 -23.44
N VAL A 24 5.66 16.85 -22.35
CA VAL A 24 6.10 15.50 -22.00
C VAL A 24 5.46 15.08 -20.68
N MET A 25 4.78 13.94 -20.66
CA MET A 25 4.36 13.30 -19.40
C MET A 25 5.44 12.31 -18.97
N LEU A 26 6.17 12.64 -17.90
CA LEU A 26 7.14 11.75 -17.28
C LEU A 26 6.42 10.87 -16.25
N VAL A 27 6.38 9.57 -16.50
CA VAL A 27 5.75 8.57 -15.62
C VAL A 27 6.82 7.85 -14.82
N THR A 28 6.75 7.96 -13.49
CA THR A 28 7.75 7.38 -12.57
C THR A 28 7.08 6.41 -11.61
N GLU A 29 7.83 5.40 -11.17
CA GLU A 29 7.38 4.41 -10.19
C GLU A 29 8.30 4.42 -8.96
N GLY A 30 7.74 4.76 -7.79
CA GLY A 30 8.38 4.64 -6.47
C GLY A 30 9.59 5.53 -6.20
N THR A 31 9.97 6.38 -7.14
CA THR A 31 11.23 7.12 -7.10
C THR A 31 10.97 8.63 -7.03
N TYR A 32 11.04 9.32 -8.17
CA TYR A 32 10.96 10.77 -8.24
C TYR A 32 9.52 11.28 -8.05
N PRO A 33 9.27 12.31 -7.21
CA PRO A 33 10.23 13.16 -6.46
C PRO A 33 10.38 12.77 -4.96
N PHE A 34 10.01 11.55 -4.58
CA PHE A 34 9.89 11.13 -3.18
C PHE A 34 11.18 10.60 -2.55
N HIS A 35 12.08 10.01 -3.33
CA HIS A 35 13.31 9.39 -2.84
C HIS A 35 14.50 9.73 -3.74
N TRP A 36 15.69 9.89 -3.16
CA TRP A 36 16.95 10.02 -3.90
C TRP A 36 17.51 8.66 -4.34
N GLY A 37 18.06 8.59 -5.55
CA GLY A 37 18.64 7.38 -6.16
C GLY A 37 19.01 7.63 -7.62
N GLY A 38 19.64 6.67 -8.30
CA GLY A 38 20.12 6.85 -9.68
C GLY A 38 19.03 7.31 -10.66
N VAL A 39 17.87 6.65 -10.64
CA VAL A 39 16.71 7.03 -11.48
C VAL A 39 16.17 8.42 -11.12
N SER A 40 16.05 8.76 -9.83
CA SER A 40 15.60 10.10 -9.42
C SER A 40 16.59 11.20 -9.79
N THR A 41 17.89 10.92 -9.69
CA THR A 41 18.95 11.82 -10.16
C THR A 41 18.81 12.04 -11.66
N TRP A 42 18.65 10.97 -12.44
CA TRP A 42 18.39 11.07 -13.87
C TRP A 42 17.12 11.88 -14.19
N CYS A 43 15.98 11.60 -13.53
CA CYS A 43 14.74 12.36 -13.71
C CYS A 43 14.97 13.85 -13.44
N HIS A 44 15.67 14.18 -12.35
CA HIS A 44 15.94 15.56 -11.97
C HIS A 44 16.86 16.26 -12.98
N LEU A 45 17.94 15.61 -13.42
CA LEU A 45 18.85 16.13 -14.44
C LEU A 45 18.12 16.32 -15.78
N LEU A 46 17.32 15.34 -16.21
CA LEU A 46 16.54 15.43 -17.44
C LEU A 46 15.60 16.64 -17.45
N ILE A 47 14.87 16.87 -16.35
CA ILE A 47 13.95 18.02 -16.23
C ILE A 47 14.75 19.33 -16.15
N ARG A 48 15.83 19.37 -15.37
CA ARG A 48 16.69 20.56 -15.23
C ARG A 48 17.30 21.00 -16.56
N ASP A 49 17.79 20.04 -17.33
CA ASP A 49 18.60 20.30 -18.52
C ASP A 49 17.75 20.38 -19.81
N LEU A 50 16.43 20.23 -19.70
CA LEU A 50 15.47 20.50 -20.78
C LEU A 50 14.45 21.60 -20.37
N PRO A 51 14.90 22.84 -20.10
CA PRO A 51 14.02 23.94 -19.72
C PRO A 51 12.98 24.31 -20.79
N GLU A 52 13.23 23.98 -22.06
CA GLU A 52 12.33 24.18 -23.19
C GLU A 52 11.18 23.16 -23.27
N VAL A 53 11.19 22.13 -22.43
CA VAL A 53 10.16 21.08 -22.39
C VAL A 53 9.26 21.27 -21.17
N ASN A 54 7.95 21.25 -21.40
CA ASN A 54 6.96 21.30 -20.33
C ASN A 54 6.66 19.89 -19.82
N PHE A 55 7.02 19.61 -18.58
CA PHE A 55 6.85 18.31 -17.94
C PHE A 55 5.56 18.22 -17.11
N THR A 56 4.79 17.15 -17.32
CA THR A 56 3.80 16.67 -16.36
C THR A 56 4.38 15.44 -15.66
N VAL A 57 4.55 15.47 -14.34
CA VAL A 57 5.11 14.35 -13.59
C VAL A 57 3.96 13.50 -13.02
N PHE A 58 3.79 12.30 -13.58
CA PHE A 58 2.82 11.30 -13.12
C PHE A 58 3.56 10.25 -12.27
N SER A 59 3.50 10.41 -10.95
CA SER A 59 4.31 9.61 -10.02
C SER A 59 3.47 8.54 -9.34
N ILE A 60 3.70 7.27 -9.69
CA ILE A 60 3.11 6.12 -9.01
C ILE A 60 3.83 5.94 -7.67
N ALA A 61 3.09 6.13 -6.58
CA ALA A 61 3.59 6.17 -5.22
C ALA A 61 3.10 4.96 -4.41
N ALA A 62 3.86 4.55 -3.40
CA ALA A 62 3.42 3.51 -2.48
C ALA A 62 2.25 4.00 -1.59
N ASP A 63 2.38 5.19 -1.01
CA ASP A 63 1.49 5.71 0.02
C ASP A 63 1.03 7.16 -0.28
N PRO A 64 -0.21 7.53 0.07
CA PRO A 64 -0.79 8.86 -0.20
C PRO A 64 -0.22 10.01 0.63
N HIS A 65 0.66 9.73 1.58
CA HIS A 65 1.20 10.71 2.52
C HIS A 65 2.70 10.98 2.32
N LEU A 66 3.31 10.41 1.27
CA LEU A 66 4.68 10.73 0.89
C LEU A 66 4.82 12.21 0.54
N THR A 67 5.85 12.84 1.10
CA THR A 67 6.21 14.23 0.77
C THR A 67 7.37 14.23 -0.20
N PRO A 68 7.32 15.03 -1.29
CA PRO A 68 8.46 15.21 -2.17
C PRO A 68 9.71 15.62 -1.37
N GLN A 69 10.81 14.91 -1.57
CA GLN A 69 12.13 15.26 -1.02
C GLN A 69 12.93 16.12 -2.00
N ILE A 70 12.57 16.07 -3.28
CA ILE A 70 13.17 16.84 -4.36
C ILE A 70 12.23 17.99 -4.72
N THR A 71 12.77 19.21 -4.77
CA THR A 71 12.02 20.39 -5.21
C THR A 71 11.73 20.28 -6.70
N LEU A 72 10.45 20.46 -7.07
CA LEU A 72 10.03 20.49 -8.47
C LEU A 72 10.46 21.81 -9.13
N LEU A 73 10.91 21.73 -10.38
CA LEU A 73 11.40 22.87 -11.17
C LEU A 73 10.26 23.58 -11.92
N ASP A 74 10.50 24.80 -12.38
CA ASP A 74 9.47 25.66 -12.99
C ASP A 74 8.87 25.10 -14.28
N ASN A 75 9.62 24.29 -15.02
CA ASN A 75 9.15 23.59 -16.22
C ASN A 75 8.33 22.33 -15.91
N VAL A 76 8.10 22.01 -14.63
CA VAL A 76 7.10 21.01 -14.20
C VAL A 76 5.75 21.71 -14.05
N VAL A 77 4.94 21.66 -15.11
CA VAL A 77 3.66 22.38 -15.19
C VAL A 77 2.51 21.69 -14.44
N ASP A 78 2.62 20.38 -14.20
CA ASP A 78 1.64 19.58 -13.46
C ASP A 78 2.32 18.41 -12.72
N PHE A 79 1.86 18.10 -11.51
CA PHE A 79 2.38 17.01 -10.68
C PHE A 79 1.22 16.18 -10.10
N ARG A 80 1.20 14.89 -10.45
CA ARG A 80 0.14 13.94 -10.06
C ARG A 80 0.71 12.75 -9.29
N PRO A 81 0.64 12.78 -7.95
CA PRO A 81 0.99 11.62 -7.13
C PRO A 81 -0.18 10.62 -7.10
N ILE A 82 0.05 9.41 -7.57
CA ILE A 82 -0.94 8.32 -7.64
C ILE A 82 -0.54 7.21 -6.66
N PRO A 83 -1.14 7.16 -5.47
CA PRO A 83 -0.83 6.14 -4.47
C PRO A 83 -1.50 4.81 -4.83
N LEU A 84 -0.73 3.72 -4.84
CA LEU A 84 -1.30 2.38 -5.02
C LEU A 84 -2.05 1.90 -3.78
N TRP A 85 -1.57 2.27 -2.58
CA TRP A 85 -2.14 1.82 -1.31
C TRP A 85 -2.79 2.98 -0.54
N GLY A 86 -3.57 2.66 0.49
CA GLY A 86 -4.11 3.66 1.43
C GLY A 86 -5.29 4.52 0.94
N ILE A 87 -5.61 4.49 -0.36
CA ILE A 87 -6.77 5.17 -0.96
C ILE A 87 -7.65 4.17 -1.69
N ARG A 88 -8.99 4.34 -1.61
CA ARG A 88 -9.94 3.48 -2.34
C ARG A 88 -10.40 4.06 -3.66
N GLU A 89 -10.53 5.39 -3.74
CA GLU A 89 -11.02 6.04 -4.94
C GLU A 89 -10.12 7.21 -5.33
N ALA A 90 -9.86 7.40 -6.63
CA ALA A 90 -9.15 8.57 -7.16
C ALA A 90 -9.78 9.89 -6.68
N THR A 91 -11.09 9.89 -6.43
CA THR A 91 -11.86 11.01 -5.87
C THR A 91 -11.51 11.35 -4.43
N GLU A 92 -10.85 10.47 -3.66
CA GLU A 92 -10.35 10.82 -2.31
C GLU A 92 -9.20 11.84 -2.37
N LEU A 93 -8.45 11.88 -3.49
CA LEU A 93 -7.39 12.86 -3.74
C LEU A 93 -7.94 14.21 -4.21
N ASN A 94 -9.13 14.23 -4.81
CA ASN A 94 -9.75 15.46 -5.30
C ASN A 94 -10.59 16.15 -4.21
N GLN A 95 -9.98 17.13 -3.53
CA GLN A 95 -10.63 17.90 -2.46
C GLN A 95 -11.83 18.75 -2.94
N ASN A 96 -11.95 18.99 -4.25
CA ASN A 96 -12.95 19.88 -4.84
C ASN A 96 -14.19 19.15 -5.38
N LEU A 97 -14.25 17.81 -5.28
CA LEU A 97 -15.35 17.04 -5.86
C LEU A 97 -16.64 17.16 -5.03
N GLY A 98 -17.75 17.49 -5.68
CA GLY A 98 -19.08 17.60 -5.05
C GLY A 98 -19.74 16.24 -4.80
N MET A 99 -20.56 16.13 -3.74
CA MET A 99 -21.31 14.89 -3.40
C MET A 99 -22.16 14.36 -4.56
N LEU A 100 -22.76 15.27 -5.34
CA LEU A 100 -23.60 14.94 -6.48
C LEU A 100 -22.85 14.18 -7.58
N GLU A 101 -21.58 14.52 -7.82
CA GLU A 101 -20.77 13.88 -8.86
C GLU A 101 -20.34 12.47 -8.44
N LEU A 102 -19.96 12.31 -7.16
CA LEU A 102 -19.68 11.01 -6.56
C LEU A 102 -20.90 10.07 -6.64
N LEU A 103 -22.08 10.56 -6.26
CA LEU A 103 -23.32 9.80 -6.29
C LEU A 103 -23.73 9.43 -7.72
N LYS A 104 -23.55 10.34 -8.68
CA LYS A 104 -23.83 10.08 -10.09
C LYS A 104 -22.97 8.93 -10.60
N LYS A 105 -21.63 8.96 -10.46
CA LYS A 105 -20.77 7.86 -10.94
C LYS A 105 -21.15 6.50 -10.33
N LYS A 106 -21.44 6.45 -9.03
CA LYS A 106 -21.87 5.20 -8.39
C LYS A 106 -23.26 4.73 -8.85
N GLN A 107 -24.20 5.64 -9.08
CA GLN A 107 -25.52 5.28 -9.60
C GLN A 107 -25.45 4.70 -11.02
N HIS A 108 -24.51 5.17 -11.84
CA HIS A 108 -24.29 4.66 -13.20
C HIS A 108 -23.50 3.34 -13.23
N THR A 109 -23.03 2.84 -12.07
CA THR A 109 -22.26 1.61 -11.96
C THR A 109 -23.11 0.53 -11.32
N SER A 110 -23.73 -0.34 -12.13
CA SER A 110 -24.54 -1.48 -11.66
C SER A 110 -23.84 -2.81 -11.89
N GLU A 111 -24.22 -3.83 -11.12
CA GLU A 111 -23.67 -5.18 -11.24
C GLU A 111 -23.91 -5.77 -12.64
N GLU A 112 -25.07 -5.49 -13.24
CA GLU A 112 -25.42 -5.95 -14.59
C GLU A 112 -24.49 -5.34 -15.65
N ILE A 113 -24.23 -4.04 -15.57
CA ILE A 113 -23.33 -3.35 -16.52
C ILE A 113 -21.90 -3.89 -16.40
N ILE A 114 -21.44 -4.15 -15.17
CA ILE A 114 -20.12 -4.73 -14.92
C ILE A 114 -20.03 -6.13 -15.54
N ALA A 115 -21.04 -6.98 -15.29
CA ALA A 115 -21.09 -8.33 -15.82
C ALA A 115 -21.15 -8.37 -17.36
N GLU A 116 -21.90 -7.46 -17.98
CA GLU A 116 -22.08 -7.43 -19.44
C GLU A 116 -20.88 -6.82 -20.17
N LYS A 117 -20.32 -5.71 -19.66
CA LYS A 117 -19.34 -4.91 -20.40
C LYS A 117 -17.90 -5.09 -19.92
N PHE A 118 -17.68 -5.19 -18.61
CA PHE A 118 -16.32 -5.22 -18.04
C PHE A 118 -15.77 -6.63 -17.89
N VAL A 119 -16.57 -7.55 -17.36
CA VAL A 119 -16.16 -8.95 -17.11
C VAL A 119 -15.60 -9.66 -18.35
N PRO A 120 -16.15 -9.52 -19.57
CA PRO A 120 -15.56 -10.14 -20.76
C PRO A 120 -14.14 -9.63 -21.07
N ILE A 121 -13.89 -8.34 -20.88
CA ILE A 121 -12.56 -7.72 -21.07
C ILE A 121 -11.61 -8.25 -20.00
N PHE A 122 -12.04 -8.23 -18.74
CA PHE A 122 -11.24 -8.65 -17.59
C PHE A 122 -10.88 -10.13 -17.64
N SER A 123 -11.84 -11.03 -17.86
CA SER A 123 -11.58 -12.46 -17.99
C SER A 123 -10.66 -12.79 -19.17
N SER A 124 -10.79 -12.08 -20.30
CA SER A 124 -9.89 -12.26 -21.44
C SER A 124 -8.47 -11.83 -21.12
N PHE A 125 -8.30 -10.69 -20.45
CA PHE A 125 -6.99 -10.23 -19.95
C PHE A 125 -6.35 -11.28 -19.03
N ILE A 126 -7.09 -11.80 -18.03
CA ILE A 126 -6.56 -12.79 -17.08
C ILE A 126 -6.22 -14.12 -17.78
N ARG A 127 -7.02 -14.56 -18.74
CA ARG A 127 -6.74 -15.76 -19.53
C ARG A 127 -5.46 -15.60 -20.35
N ASP A 128 -5.32 -14.47 -21.05
CA ASP A 128 -4.14 -14.19 -21.88
C ASP A 128 -2.89 -13.99 -21.00
N LEU A 129 -3.05 -13.54 -19.76
CA LEU A 129 -1.96 -13.48 -18.78
C LEU A 129 -1.37 -14.86 -18.46
N PHE A 130 -2.22 -15.87 -18.24
CA PHE A 130 -1.81 -17.21 -17.81
C PHE A 130 -1.45 -18.16 -18.97
N LEU A 131 -2.27 -18.18 -20.01
CA LEU A 131 -2.29 -19.28 -20.99
C LEU A 131 -1.71 -18.92 -22.36
N SER A 132 -1.61 -17.63 -22.66
CA SER A 132 -1.35 -17.18 -24.01
C SER A 132 -0.01 -16.46 -24.09
N ASP A 133 0.80 -16.88 -25.06
CA ASP A 133 1.88 -16.06 -25.59
C ASP A 133 1.38 -15.23 -26.78
N SER A 134 0.13 -14.74 -26.69
CA SER A 134 -0.50 -13.90 -27.72
C SER A 134 0.31 -12.64 -27.99
N GLU A 135 0.08 -12.03 -29.15
CA GLU A 135 0.63 -10.72 -29.48
C GLU A 135 0.43 -9.73 -28.32
N PRO A 136 1.50 -9.12 -27.79
CA PRO A 136 1.43 -8.25 -26.62
C PRO A 136 0.41 -7.12 -26.76
N GLU A 137 0.21 -6.58 -27.97
CA GLU A 137 -0.72 -5.50 -28.30
C GLU A 137 -2.16 -5.78 -27.86
N ARG A 138 -2.59 -7.05 -27.87
CA ARG A 138 -3.92 -7.46 -27.41
C ARG A 138 -4.14 -7.16 -25.93
N LEU A 139 -3.10 -7.28 -25.10
CA LEU A 139 -3.16 -6.86 -23.69
C LEU A 139 -3.33 -5.34 -23.58
N GLY A 140 -2.64 -4.57 -24.43
CA GLY A 140 -2.78 -3.12 -24.51
C GLY A 140 -4.21 -2.69 -24.82
N GLU A 141 -4.89 -3.37 -25.74
CA GLU A 141 -6.31 -3.11 -26.04
C GLU A 141 -7.22 -3.33 -24.83
N TYR A 142 -7.00 -4.39 -24.04
CA TYR A 142 -7.79 -4.62 -22.83
C TYR A 142 -7.56 -3.53 -21.81
N LEU A 143 -6.31 -3.12 -21.59
CA LEU A 143 -5.97 -2.02 -20.66
C LEU A 143 -6.65 -0.72 -21.08
N HIS A 144 -6.69 -0.41 -22.38
CA HIS A 144 -7.39 0.75 -22.90
C HIS A 144 -8.92 0.66 -22.72
N LYS A 145 -9.52 -0.50 -22.98
CA LYS A 145 -10.96 -0.71 -22.75
C LYS A 145 -11.31 -0.61 -21.26
N MET A 146 -10.47 -1.13 -20.37
CA MET A 146 -10.61 -0.97 -18.91
C MET A 146 -10.49 0.49 -18.49
N TYR A 147 -9.47 1.22 -19.00
CA TYR A 147 -9.30 2.65 -18.76
C TYR A 147 -10.56 3.44 -19.10
N ARG A 148 -11.10 3.26 -20.31
CA ARG A 148 -12.36 3.90 -20.74
C ARG A 148 -13.51 3.58 -19.80
N PHE A 149 -13.64 2.32 -19.40
CA PHE A 149 -14.68 1.90 -18.46
C PHE A 149 -14.54 2.60 -17.10
N TYR A 150 -13.32 2.74 -16.56
CA TYR A 150 -13.07 3.42 -15.28
C TYR A 150 -13.25 4.94 -15.31
N LEU A 151 -13.20 5.57 -16.49
CA LEU A 151 -13.54 6.99 -16.60
C LEU A 151 -15.04 7.23 -16.36
N GLU A 152 -15.88 6.34 -16.87
CA GLU A 152 -17.34 6.42 -16.78
C GLU A 152 -17.91 5.82 -15.48
N HIS A 153 -17.28 4.74 -14.99
CA HIS A 153 -17.75 3.95 -13.85
C HIS A 153 -16.81 4.04 -12.64
N ASN A 154 -17.33 3.80 -11.44
CA ASN A 154 -16.53 3.89 -10.21
C ASN A 154 -15.61 2.66 -10.03
N PHE A 155 -14.29 2.87 -10.11
CA PHE A 155 -13.26 1.82 -9.98
C PHE A 155 -13.44 0.87 -8.77
N ASP A 156 -13.59 1.40 -7.55
CA ASP A 156 -13.76 0.59 -6.32
C ASP A 156 -14.99 -0.31 -6.40
N THR A 157 -16.10 0.21 -6.94
CA THR A 157 -17.34 -0.57 -7.15
C THR A 157 -17.14 -1.68 -8.18
N VAL A 158 -16.40 -1.40 -9.26
CA VAL A 158 -16.13 -2.38 -10.33
C VAL A 158 -15.26 -3.52 -9.83
N MET A 159 -14.07 -3.21 -9.29
CA MET A 159 -13.09 -4.22 -8.89
C MET A 159 -13.50 -5.04 -7.66
N ARG A 160 -14.45 -4.55 -6.85
CA ARG A 160 -15.03 -5.27 -5.68
C ARG A 160 -16.44 -5.79 -5.94
N SER A 161 -16.88 -5.81 -7.19
CA SER A 161 -18.15 -6.43 -7.59
C SER A 161 -18.08 -7.96 -7.46
N LYS A 162 -19.24 -8.59 -7.30
CA LYS A 162 -19.31 -10.05 -7.24
C LYS A 162 -19.01 -10.65 -8.62
N ALA A 163 -19.46 -9.99 -9.69
CA ALA A 163 -19.23 -10.40 -11.06
C ALA A 163 -17.72 -10.51 -11.40
N VAL A 164 -16.91 -9.54 -10.97
CA VAL A 164 -15.45 -9.60 -11.16
C VAL A 164 -14.81 -10.69 -10.31
N TRP A 165 -15.23 -10.84 -9.05
CA TRP A 165 -14.74 -11.92 -8.18
C TRP A 165 -15.01 -13.30 -8.76
N ASP A 166 -16.28 -13.59 -9.10
CA ASP A 166 -16.68 -14.89 -9.67
C ASP A 166 -15.92 -15.15 -10.97
N SER A 167 -15.85 -14.16 -11.86
CA SER A 167 -15.12 -14.28 -13.13
C SER A 167 -13.62 -14.52 -12.92
N PHE A 168 -13.00 -13.86 -11.94
CA PHE A 168 -11.59 -14.05 -11.63
C PHE A 168 -11.34 -15.47 -11.12
N VAL A 169 -12.12 -15.92 -10.13
CA VAL A 169 -12.04 -17.28 -9.58
C VAL A 169 -12.20 -18.32 -10.68
N ASP A 170 -13.26 -18.21 -11.49
CA ASP A 170 -13.54 -19.17 -12.57
C ASP A 170 -12.41 -19.21 -13.60
N THR A 171 -11.89 -18.03 -14.01
CA THR A 171 -10.80 -17.95 -14.99
C THR A 171 -9.51 -18.54 -14.44
N VAL A 172 -9.19 -18.26 -13.18
CA VAL A 172 -8.00 -18.78 -12.49
C VAL A 172 -8.08 -20.29 -12.31
N GLN A 173 -9.22 -20.82 -11.85
CA GLN A 173 -9.42 -22.27 -11.68
C GLN A 173 -9.24 -23.05 -12.98
N GLN A 174 -9.63 -22.45 -14.12
CA GLN A 174 -9.46 -23.05 -15.44
C GLN A 174 -8.03 -22.89 -15.98
N SER A 175 -7.40 -21.74 -15.75
CA SER A 175 -6.16 -21.35 -16.43
C SER A 175 -4.89 -21.73 -15.67
N PHE A 176 -4.91 -21.64 -14.34
CA PHE A 176 -3.73 -21.88 -13.53
C PHE A 176 -3.17 -23.31 -13.65
N PRO A 177 -3.97 -24.39 -13.58
CA PRO A 177 -3.43 -25.75 -13.68
C PRO A 177 -2.66 -25.99 -14.99
N GLN A 178 -3.20 -25.49 -16.10
CA GLN A 178 -2.55 -25.59 -17.40
C GLN A 178 -1.28 -24.72 -17.46
N SER A 179 -1.33 -23.49 -16.95
CA SER A 179 -0.15 -22.62 -16.91
C SER A 179 0.96 -23.24 -16.04
N ALA A 180 0.64 -23.72 -14.84
CA ALA A 180 1.59 -24.40 -13.98
C ALA A 180 2.22 -25.63 -14.65
N ALA A 181 1.42 -26.44 -15.36
CA ALA A 181 1.94 -27.56 -16.15
C ALA A 181 2.94 -27.13 -17.23
N ASN A 182 2.69 -26.02 -17.93
CA ASN A 182 3.62 -25.48 -18.94
C ASN A 182 4.98 -25.07 -18.33
N TYR A 183 5.01 -24.69 -17.04
CA TYR A 183 6.22 -24.37 -16.30
C TYR A 183 6.86 -25.58 -15.60
N GLY A 184 6.32 -26.80 -15.78
CA GLY A 184 6.84 -28.02 -15.18
C GLY A 184 6.18 -28.44 -13.87
N TYR A 185 5.06 -27.83 -13.48
CA TYR A 185 4.36 -28.06 -12.21
C TYR A 185 2.90 -28.56 -12.41
N PRO A 186 2.69 -29.74 -13.03
CA PRO A 186 1.35 -30.20 -13.44
C PRO A 186 0.37 -30.48 -12.29
N ASN A 187 0.88 -30.71 -11.07
CA ASN A 187 0.06 -30.99 -9.88
C ASN A 187 -0.01 -29.80 -8.91
N ALA A 188 0.37 -28.59 -9.34
CA ALA A 188 0.41 -27.41 -8.48
C ALA A 188 -0.95 -27.13 -7.83
N GLU A 189 -0.97 -27.10 -6.50
CA GLU A 189 -2.12 -26.66 -5.72
C GLU A 189 -1.98 -25.19 -5.32
N PHE A 190 -3.11 -24.54 -5.03
CA PHE A 190 -3.18 -23.17 -4.55
C PHE A 190 -4.36 -23.01 -3.58
N ALA A 191 -4.25 -22.05 -2.66
CA ALA A 191 -5.28 -21.75 -1.67
C ALA A 191 -6.21 -20.61 -2.12
N LEU A 192 -7.38 -20.52 -1.49
CA LEU A 192 -8.26 -19.35 -1.62
C LEU A 192 -7.57 -18.04 -1.17
N GLU A 193 -6.64 -18.12 -0.21
CA GLU A 193 -5.83 -16.96 0.23
C GLU A 193 -4.97 -16.42 -0.92
N ASP A 194 -4.42 -17.31 -1.75
CA ASP A 194 -3.60 -16.93 -2.91
C ASP A 194 -4.43 -16.20 -3.97
N ILE A 195 -5.63 -16.71 -4.30
CA ILE A 195 -6.55 -16.06 -5.25
C ILE A 195 -6.94 -14.66 -4.74
N THR A 196 -7.27 -14.56 -3.45
CA THR A 196 -7.69 -13.30 -2.84
C THR A 196 -6.57 -12.27 -2.92
N THR A 197 -5.34 -12.69 -2.62
CA THR A 197 -4.14 -11.85 -2.66
C THR A 197 -3.82 -11.40 -4.10
N ALA A 198 -3.92 -12.30 -5.09
CA ALA A 198 -3.69 -11.96 -6.49
C ALA A 198 -4.68 -10.92 -7.03
N LEU A 199 -5.97 -11.03 -6.69
CA LEU A 199 -6.96 -10.01 -7.09
C LEU A 199 -6.74 -8.67 -6.38
N GLN A 200 -6.28 -8.68 -5.12
CA GLN A 200 -5.87 -7.45 -4.43
C GLN A 200 -4.70 -6.79 -5.15
N TRP A 201 -3.68 -7.54 -5.60
CA TRP A 201 -2.60 -6.96 -6.40
C TRP A 201 -3.11 -6.32 -7.69
N LEU A 202 -4.00 -6.99 -8.44
CA LEU A 202 -4.62 -6.38 -9.63
C LEU A 202 -5.41 -5.12 -9.31
N TYR A 203 -6.15 -5.09 -8.19
CA TYR A 203 -6.83 -3.88 -7.73
C TYR A 203 -5.84 -2.72 -7.61
N HIS A 204 -4.68 -2.96 -7.00
CA HIS A 204 -3.67 -1.91 -6.80
C HIS A 204 -2.95 -1.55 -8.10
N TRP A 205 -2.56 -2.53 -8.92
CA TRP A 205 -1.85 -2.30 -10.18
C TRP A 205 -2.72 -1.63 -11.24
N PHE A 206 -4.04 -1.81 -11.21
CA PHE A 206 -4.97 -1.16 -12.15
C PHE A 206 -5.48 0.19 -11.67
N PHE A 207 -5.28 0.55 -10.40
CA PHE A 207 -5.70 1.84 -9.86
C PHE A 207 -5.16 3.06 -10.65
N PRO A 208 -3.92 3.07 -11.17
CA PRO A 208 -3.45 4.16 -12.04
C PRO A 208 -4.35 4.41 -13.26
N LEU A 209 -4.95 3.37 -13.84
CA LEU A 209 -5.88 3.48 -14.97
C LEU A 209 -7.20 4.17 -14.60
N ALA A 210 -7.53 4.30 -13.32
CA ALA A 210 -8.74 5.01 -12.90
C ALA A 210 -8.60 6.54 -12.92
N ASN A 211 -7.42 7.06 -13.32
CA ASN A 211 -7.11 8.49 -13.30
C ASN A 211 -7.10 9.07 -14.73
N PRO A 212 -7.81 10.19 -14.99
CA PRO A 212 -7.77 10.85 -16.29
C PRO A 212 -6.34 11.26 -16.68
N LEU A 213 -5.99 11.05 -17.96
CA LEU A 213 -4.65 11.33 -18.48
C LEU A 213 -4.66 12.66 -19.25
N PRO A 214 -3.62 13.52 -19.07
CA PRO A 214 -3.49 14.73 -19.87
C PRO A 214 -3.13 14.38 -21.32
N LYS A 215 -3.56 15.21 -22.27
CA LYS A 215 -3.11 15.09 -23.66
C LYS A 215 -1.75 15.75 -23.80
N VAL A 216 -0.74 14.96 -24.13
CA VAL A 216 0.67 15.38 -24.27
C VAL A 216 1.26 14.86 -25.58
N ASP A 217 2.42 15.40 -25.97
CA ASP A 217 3.11 15.03 -27.21
C ASP A 217 3.89 13.72 -27.05
N VAL A 218 4.53 13.55 -25.90
CA VAL A 218 5.29 12.33 -25.55
C VAL A 218 4.90 11.85 -24.15
N THR A 219 4.73 10.54 -24.00
CA THR A 219 4.80 9.89 -22.69
C THR A 219 6.17 9.26 -22.55
N HIS A 220 6.87 9.56 -21.46
CA HIS A 220 8.19 9.04 -21.15
C HIS A 220 8.12 8.25 -19.84
N THR A 221 8.37 6.95 -19.88
CA THR A 221 8.36 6.09 -18.68
C THR A 221 9.78 5.75 -18.25
N SER A 222 10.04 5.73 -16.95
CA SER A 222 11.37 5.45 -16.40
C SER A 222 11.73 3.96 -16.28
N MET A 223 10.80 3.05 -16.59
CA MET A 223 11.01 1.60 -16.50
C MET A 223 9.88 0.84 -17.20
N ALA A 224 10.14 -0.40 -17.66
CA ALA A 224 9.07 -1.31 -18.10
C ALA A 224 8.12 -1.67 -16.94
N GLY A 225 6.97 -2.31 -17.23
CA GLY A 225 6.03 -2.74 -16.18
C GLY A 225 4.84 -1.81 -15.95
N ILE A 226 4.46 -1.57 -14.69
CA ILE A 226 3.18 -0.87 -14.36
C ILE A 226 3.18 0.58 -14.88
N SER A 227 4.30 1.30 -14.75
CA SER A 227 4.40 2.68 -15.25
C SER A 227 4.07 2.80 -16.75
N THR A 228 4.41 1.77 -17.54
CA THR A 228 4.15 1.77 -18.99
C THR A 228 2.68 1.63 -19.35
N MET A 229 1.84 1.08 -18.47
CA MET A 229 0.39 1.00 -18.70
C MET A 229 -0.19 2.38 -19.04
N ILE A 230 0.33 3.42 -18.38
CA ILE A 230 -0.08 4.80 -18.60
C ILE A 230 0.36 5.30 -19.99
N GLY A 231 1.60 5.00 -20.41
CA GLY A 231 2.12 5.34 -21.73
C GLY A 231 1.36 4.62 -22.86
N ILE A 232 1.10 3.33 -22.69
CA ILE A 232 0.34 2.50 -23.64
C ILE A 232 -1.08 3.04 -23.80
N VAL A 233 -1.77 3.30 -22.68
CA VAL A 233 -3.13 3.85 -22.72
C VAL A 233 -3.13 5.26 -23.33
N ALA A 234 -2.19 6.13 -22.98
CA ALA A 234 -2.09 7.46 -23.60
C ALA A 234 -1.86 7.38 -25.11
N LYS A 235 -1.05 6.43 -25.58
CA LYS A 235 -0.83 6.17 -27.00
C LYS A 235 -2.10 5.69 -27.71
N LEU A 236 -2.80 4.70 -27.15
CA LEU A 236 -4.06 4.19 -27.73
C LEU A 236 -5.19 5.22 -27.66
N GLU A 237 -5.18 6.08 -26.65
CA GLU A 237 -6.21 7.08 -26.38
C GLU A 237 -6.06 8.35 -27.23
N TYR A 238 -4.83 8.85 -27.38
CA TYR A 238 -4.56 10.15 -27.98
C TYR A 238 -3.60 10.10 -29.19
N GLY A 239 -3.01 8.95 -29.50
CA GLY A 239 -1.94 8.84 -30.49
C GLY A 239 -0.61 9.44 -30.02
N THR A 240 -0.44 9.60 -28.70
CA THR A 240 0.78 10.16 -28.08
C THR A 240 1.98 9.26 -28.34
N ALA A 241 3.13 9.85 -28.68
CA ALA A 241 4.37 9.10 -28.88
C ALA A 241 4.87 8.53 -27.53
N PHE A 242 5.44 7.33 -27.56
CA PHE A 242 5.82 6.61 -26.35
C PHE A 242 7.32 6.28 -26.32
N LEU A 243 8.03 6.88 -25.36
CA LEU A 243 9.43 6.62 -25.05
C LEU A 243 9.53 5.82 -23.73
N LEU A 244 10.22 4.71 -23.76
CA LEU A 244 10.60 3.95 -22.57
C LEU A 244 12.10 4.11 -22.33
N SER A 245 12.52 4.65 -21.19
CA SER A 245 13.90 4.56 -20.73
C SER A 245 14.04 3.43 -19.72
N GLU A 246 14.99 2.54 -19.96
CA GLU A 246 15.20 1.35 -19.14
C GLU A 246 16.53 1.45 -18.39
N HIS A 247 16.44 1.74 -17.10
CA HIS A 247 17.60 1.98 -16.22
C HIS A 247 18.22 0.70 -15.65
N GLY A 248 17.48 -0.39 -15.73
CA GLY A 248 17.77 -1.75 -15.30
C GLY A 248 16.66 -2.64 -15.87
N ILE A 249 16.90 -3.93 -16.07
CA ILE A 249 15.90 -4.79 -16.71
C ILE A 249 14.78 -5.09 -15.71
N TYR A 250 13.59 -4.52 -15.91
CA TYR A 250 12.45 -4.66 -14.99
C TYR A 250 12.13 -6.13 -14.68
N LEU A 251 12.07 -6.96 -15.73
CA LEU A 251 11.74 -8.37 -15.59
C LEU A 251 12.79 -9.13 -14.77
N ARG A 252 14.08 -8.83 -14.98
CA ARG A 252 15.20 -9.41 -14.23
C ARG A 252 15.11 -9.06 -12.74
N GLU A 253 14.79 -7.81 -12.41
CA GLU A 253 14.59 -7.37 -11.03
C GLU A 253 13.43 -8.11 -10.36
N ARG A 254 12.31 -8.31 -11.07
CA ARG A 254 11.16 -9.08 -10.56
C ARG A 254 11.49 -10.56 -10.33
N TYR A 255 12.29 -11.18 -11.19
CA TYR A 255 12.77 -12.55 -10.98
C TYR A 255 13.63 -12.66 -9.71
N LEU A 256 14.57 -11.75 -9.51
CA LEU A 256 15.45 -11.78 -8.32
C LEU A 256 14.69 -11.56 -7.01
N GLU A 257 13.69 -10.69 -7.01
CA GLU A 257 12.83 -10.46 -5.84
C GLU A 257 12.04 -11.71 -5.44
N GLU A 258 11.49 -12.44 -6.43
CA GLU A 258 10.69 -13.63 -6.16
C GLU A 258 11.54 -14.88 -5.93
N ALA A 259 12.79 -14.91 -6.41
CA ALA A 259 13.70 -16.04 -6.22
C ALA A 259 13.89 -16.36 -4.73
N GLN A 260 14.02 -15.32 -3.89
CA GLN A 260 14.21 -15.46 -2.43
C GLN A 260 12.89 -15.49 -1.64
N SER A 261 11.73 -15.44 -2.32
CA SER A 261 10.43 -15.39 -1.65
C SER A 261 9.96 -16.77 -1.18
N SER A 262 9.39 -16.84 0.02
CA SER A 262 8.81 -18.08 0.58
C SER A 262 7.31 -18.24 0.29
N GLY A 263 6.84 -17.61 -0.79
CA GLY A 263 5.43 -17.57 -1.19
C GLY A 263 4.93 -18.89 -1.78
N SER A 264 3.61 -19.00 -2.01
CA SER A 264 3.05 -20.11 -2.78
C SER A 264 3.47 -20.02 -4.25
N LEU A 265 3.65 -21.18 -4.90
CA LEU A 265 3.96 -21.27 -6.33
C LEU A 265 2.95 -20.49 -7.19
N PHE A 266 1.67 -20.50 -6.81
CA PHE A 266 0.63 -19.74 -7.49
C PHE A 266 0.93 -18.24 -7.51
N LEU A 267 1.23 -17.66 -6.35
CA LEU A 267 1.47 -16.23 -6.23
C LEU A 267 2.74 -15.82 -6.97
N LYS A 268 3.79 -16.64 -6.87
CA LYS A 268 5.04 -16.47 -7.62
C LYS A 268 4.78 -16.46 -9.13
N LEU A 269 4.11 -17.50 -9.64
CA LEU A 269 3.79 -17.63 -11.06
C LEU A 269 2.91 -16.47 -11.53
N PHE A 270 1.88 -16.10 -10.76
CA PHE A 270 0.99 -14.99 -11.11
C PHE A 270 1.74 -13.66 -11.26
N LYS A 271 2.61 -13.31 -10.30
CA LYS A 271 3.43 -12.10 -10.35
C LYS A 271 4.40 -12.12 -11.52
N LEU A 272 5.13 -13.21 -11.72
CA LEU A 272 6.15 -13.29 -12.76
C LEU A 272 5.53 -13.34 -14.15
N ARG A 273 4.37 -14.00 -14.33
CA ARG A 273 3.58 -13.90 -15.57
C ARG A 273 3.09 -12.48 -15.80
N PHE A 274 2.57 -11.80 -14.78
CA PHE A 274 2.18 -10.40 -14.92
C PHE A 274 3.37 -9.52 -15.32
N ALA A 275 4.50 -9.62 -14.61
CA ALA A 275 5.70 -8.86 -14.92
C ALA A 275 6.21 -9.11 -16.35
N ARG A 276 6.30 -10.37 -16.76
CA ARG A 276 6.75 -10.75 -18.11
C ARG A 276 5.83 -10.21 -19.18
N ARG A 277 4.52 -10.46 -19.09
CA ARG A 277 3.56 -10.00 -20.09
C ARG A 277 3.44 -8.48 -20.16
N MET A 278 3.59 -7.79 -19.04
CA MET A 278 3.69 -6.33 -19.04
C MET A 278 4.97 -5.84 -19.70
N THR A 279 6.10 -6.51 -19.48
CA THR A 279 7.39 -6.18 -20.12
C THR A 279 7.33 -6.38 -21.64
N ASP A 280 6.82 -7.52 -22.10
CA ASP A 280 6.63 -7.81 -23.52
C ASP A 280 5.79 -6.70 -24.19
N LEU A 281 4.68 -6.30 -23.53
CA LEU A 281 3.81 -5.22 -23.99
C LEU A 281 4.50 -3.85 -23.96
N SER A 282 5.30 -3.56 -22.92
CA SER A 282 6.09 -2.32 -22.83
C SER A 282 6.97 -2.16 -24.06
N TYR A 283 7.71 -3.21 -24.45
CA TYR A 283 8.62 -3.17 -25.59
C TYR A 283 7.89 -3.11 -26.93
N ALA A 284 6.82 -3.89 -27.10
CA ALA A 284 6.04 -3.89 -28.33
C ALA A 284 5.35 -2.54 -28.60
N ALA A 285 4.80 -1.91 -27.56
CA ALA A 285 4.04 -0.66 -27.68
C ALA A 285 4.91 0.59 -27.79
N SER A 286 6.16 0.55 -27.32
CA SER A 286 7.07 1.71 -27.35
C SER A 286 7.48 2.08 -28.78
N ASP A 287 7.52 3.38 -29.08
CA ASP A 287 8.09 3.90 -30.34
C ASP A 287 9.63 3.89 -30.28
N GLN A 288 10.18 3.96 -29.07
CA GLN A 288 11.59 3.80 -28.77
C GLN A 288 11.76 3.20 -27.38
N VAL A 289 12.67 2.23 -27.27
CA VAL A 289 13.18 1.70 -25.99
C VAL A 289 14.62 2.17 -25.86
N SER A 290 14.93 2.83 -24.75
CA SER A 290 16.22 3.49 -24.50
C SER A 290 16.88 2.90 -23.26
N PRO A 291 17.64 1.80 -23.43
CA PRO A 291 18.43 1.27 -22.33
C PRO A 291 19.56 2.23 -21.95
N CYS A 292 20.02 2.14 -20.70
CA CYS A 292 21.14 2.94 -20.21
C CYS A 292 22.52 2.42 -20.64
N CYS A 293 22.59 1.22 -21.23
CA CYS A 293 23.79 0.57 -21.73
C CYS A 293 23.45 -0.42 -22.86
N ASP A 294 24.42 -0.74 -23.72
CA ASP A 294 24.23 -1.72 -24.79
C ASP A 294 24.17 -3.14 -24.25
N TYR A 295 24.91 -3.43 -23.16
CA TYR A 295 24.88 -4.72 -22.49
C TYR A 295 23.46 -5.17 -22.11
N ASN A 296 22.60 -4.23 -21.71
CA ASN A 296 21.24 -4.55 -21.32
C ASN A 296 20.43 -5.10 -22.50
N GLN A 297 20.59 -4.55 -23.72
CA GLN A 297 19.78 -4.83 -24.92
C GLN A 297 19.50 -6.31 -25.19
N ARG A 298 20.40 -7.21 -24.79
CA ARG A 298 20.20 -8.65 -24.90
C ARG A 298 18.94 -9.13 -24.17
N TRP A 299 18.61 -8.57 -23.02
CA TRP A 299 17.41 -8.88 -22.25
C TRP A 299 16.14 -8.35 -22.92
N GLU A 300 16.18 -7.12 -23.46
CA GLU A 300 15.08 -6.51 -24.21
C GLU A 300 14.80 -7.32 -25.48
N LEU A 301 15.84 -7.67 -26.24
CA LEU A 301 15.74 -8.53 -27.43
C LEU A 301 15.20 -9.92 -27.08
N GLN A 302 15.69 -10.53 -26.00
CA GLN A 302 15.21 -11.83 -25.52
C GLN A 302 13.74 -11.79 -25.08
N SER A 303 13.23 -10.61 -24.73
CA SER A 303 11.84 -10.32 -24.37
C SER A 303 11.03 -9.69 -25.52
N GLY A 304 11.53 -9.76 -26.76
CA GLY A 304 10.77 -9.39 -27.96
C GLY A 304 10.86 -7.92 -28.38
N ALA A 305 11.77 -7.12 -27.83
CA ALA A 305 11.98 -5.75 -28.30
C ALA A 305 12.42 -5.70 -29.77
N VAL A 306 11.88 -4.74 -30.51
CA VAL A 306 12.23 -4.54 -31.93
C VAL A 306 13.56 -3.81 -32.03
N LYS A 307 14.56 -4.44 -32.66
CA LYS A 307 15.93 -3.91 -32.79
C LYS A 307 15.98 -2.47 -33.32
N ASP A 308 15.18 -2.15 -34.35
CA ASP A 308 15.17 -0.80 -34.96
C ASP A 308 14.62 0.30 -34.04
N ARG A 309 13.95 -0.09 -32.94
CA ARG A 309 13.42 0.82 -31.93
C ARG A 309 14.33 0.93 -30.69
N LEU A 310 15.35 0.08 -30.57
CA LEU A 310 16.34 0.15 -29.50
C LEU A 310 17.36 1.26 -29.80
N ARG A 311 17.53 2.17 -28.84
CA ARG A 311 18.52 3.25 -28.90
C ARG A 311 19.07 3.54 -27.52
N THR A 312 20.29 3.10 -27.26
CA THR A 312 20.96 3.36 -25.98
C THR A 312 21.11 4.86 -25.75
N ILE A 313 20.71 5.32 -24.56
CA ILE A 313 20.97 6.67 -24.08
C ILE A 313 21.70 6.53 -22.75
N TYR A 314 23.01 6.75 -22.78
CA TYR A 314 23.84 6.69 -21.59
C TYR A 314 23.45 7.77 -20.57
N TYR A 315 23.78 7.51 -19.31
CA TYR A 315 23.70 8.54 -18.29
C TYR A 315 24.66 9.68 -18.57
N GLY A 316 24.21 10.90 -18.32
CA GLY A 316 25.04 12.08 -18.31
C GLY A 316 25.51 12.44 -16.90
N ALA A 317 26.82 12.53 -16.69
CA ALA A 317 27.41 13.04 -15.45
C ALA A 317 27.79 14.53 -15.59
N ASP A 318 27.69 15.27 -14.48
CA ASP A 318 27.86 16.72 -14.43
C ASP A 318 29.35 17.10 -14.47
N ASP A 319 29.82 17.54 -15.63
CA ASP A 319 31.22 17.91 -15.89
C ASP A 319 31.63 19.25 -15.26
N GLN A 320 30.67 20.03 -14.73
CA GLN A 320 30.97 21.22 -13.91
C GLN A 320 31.27 20.83 -12.46
N LYS A 321 30.59 19.79 -11.96
CA LYS A 321 30.82 19.26 -10.61
C LYS A 321 32.06 18.36 -10.57
N PHE A 322 32.22 17.48 -11.55
CA PHE A 322 33.32 16.51 -11.61
C PHE A 322 34.37 16.98 -12.60
N TYR A 323 35.50 17.41 -12.07
CA TYR A 323 36.65 17.82 -12.87
C TYR A 323 37.94 17.29 -12.25
N ALA A 324 38.97 17.17 -13.09
CA ALA A 324 40.29 16.73 -12.70
C ALA A 324 40.92 17.83 -11.85
N ALA A 325 41.07 17.56 -10.56
CA ALA A 325 41.91 18.32 -9.67
C ALA A 325 43.18 17.49 -9.43
N GLY A 326 44.34 18.07 -9.71
CA GLY A 326 45.62 17.39 -9.49
C GLY A 326 45.80 17.06 -8.02
N LYS A 327 46.31 15.86 -7.73
CA LYS A 327 46.76 15.48 -6.40
C LYS A 327 48.05 16.25 -6.04
N PRO A 328 48.23 16.71 -4.79
CA PRO A 328 49.47 17.35 -4.37
C PRO A 328 50.70 16.46 -4.62
N ILE A 329 51.76 17.06 -5.17
CA ILE A 329 53.00 16.34 -5.51
C ILE A 329 53.66 15.83 -4.23
N GLY A 330 53.99 14.52 -4.18
CA GLY A 330 54.73 13.90 -3.08
C GLY A 330 53.87 13.12 -2.07
N GLU A 331 52.55 13.09 -2.25
CA GLU A 331 51.67 12.23 -1.46
C GLU A 331 51.79 10.75 -1.87
N PRO A 332 51.55 9.80 -0.93
CA PRO A 332 51.61 8.38 -1.21
C PRO A 332 50.55 7.96 -2.24
N PRO A 333 50.78 6.90 -3.03
CA PRO A 333 49.80 6.41 -3.99
C PRO A 333 48.51 5.93 -3.31
N VAL A 334 47.37 6.38 -3.81
CA VAL A 334 46.05 6.09 -3.21
C VAL A 334 45.14 5.42 -4.23
N VAL A 335 44.53 4.30 -3.83
CA VAL A 335 43.38 3.69 -4.50
C VAL A 335 42.11 4.20 -3.84
N VAL A 336 41.18 4.73 -4.62
CA VAL A 336 39.88 5.20 -4.13
C VAL A 336 38.78 4.24 -4.53
N TRP A 337 37.86 4.01 -3.61
CA TRP A 337 36.59 3.35 -3.87
C TRP A 337 35.47 4.24 -3.34
N VAL A 338 34.43 4.47 -4.14
CA VAL A 338 33.27 5.29 -3.76
C VAL A 338 31.99 4.50 -4.01
N GLY A 339 31.22 4.22 -2.96
CA GLY A 339 30.02 3.43 -3.08
C GLY A 339 29.30 3.20 -1.76
N ARG A 340 28.11 2.58 -1.83
CA ARG A 340 27.43 2.06 -0.63
C ARG A 340 28.11 0.76 -0.22
N ILE A 341 28.33 0.56 1.07
CA ILE A 341 28.91 -0.69 1.56
C ILE A 341 27.78 -1.70 1.74
N ASN A 342 27.59 -2.55 0.73
CA ASN A 342 26.59 -3.61 0.71
C ASN A 342 27.10 -4.82 -0.09
N PRO A 343 26.43 -5.98 -0.02
CA PRO A 343 26.88 -7.20 -0.70
C PRO A 343 27.05 -7.06 -2.22
N LEU A 344 26.23 -6.24 -2.89
CA LEU A 344 26.29 -6.05 -4.35
C LEU A 344 27.56 -5.32 -4.81
N LYS A 345 28.14 -4.45 -3.98
CA LYS A 345 29.41 -3.77 -4.29
C LYS A 345 30.65 -4.60 -3.95
N ASP A 346 30.47 -5.75 -3.30
CA ASP A 346 31.50 -6.74 -2.99
C ASP A 346 32.84 -6.15 -2.51
N VAL A 347 32.76 -5.39 -1.42
CA VAL A 347 33.94 -4.80 -0.75
C VAL A 347 34.88 -5.90 -0.23
N MET A 348 34.37 -7.11 0.00
CA MET A 348 35.18 -8.27 0.40
C MET A 348 36.24 -8.63 -0.64
N THR A 349 35.88 -8.65 -1.92
CA THR A 349 36.84 -8.89 -3.01
C THR A 349 37.89 -7.77 -3.07
N LEU A 350 37.48 -6.51 -2.89
CA LEU A 350 38.41 -5.38 -2.80
C LEU A 350 39.40 -5.52 -1.64
N LEU A 351 38.97 -5.96 -0.46
CA LEU A 351 39.85 -6.17 0.70
C LEU A 351 40.86 -7.29 0.44
N LYS A 352 40.45 -8.39 -0.19
CA LYS A 352 41.34 -9.48 -0.59
C LYS A 352 42.36 -9.01 -1.65
N ALA A 353 41.93 -8.20 -2.61
CA ALA A 353 42.84 -7.59 -3.59
C ALA A 353 43.82 -6.62 -2.89
N ALA A 354 43.35 -5.81 -1.94
CA ALA A 354 44.18 -4.89 -1.17
C ALA A 354 45.26 -5.63 -0.35
N ALA A 355 44.99 -6.83 0.16
CA ALA A 355 46.00 -7.66 0.82
C ALA A 355 47.15 -8.02 -0.12
N LEU A 356 46.84 -8.47 -1.34
CA LEU A 356 47.84 -8.84 -2.36
C LEU A 356 48.65 -7.61 -2.82
N VAL A 357 47.98 -6.47 -2.98
CA VAL A 357 48.63 -5.19 -3.30
C VAL A 357 49.55 -4.76 -2.15
N HIS A 358 49.10 -4.85 -0.90
CA HIS A 358 49.87 -4.43 0.28
C HIS A 358 51.13 -5.28 0.48
N GLU A 359 51.06 -6.59 0.22
CA GLU A 359 52.22 -7.49 0.25
C GLU A 359 53.31 -7.05 -0.75
N SER A 360 52.91 -6.59 -1.94
CA SER A 360 53.83 -6.16 -3.00
C SER A 360 54.30 -4.71 -2.87
N ARG A 361 53.42 -3.80 -2.45
CA ARG A 361 53.62 -2.34 -2.37
C ARG A 361 52.95 -1.77 -1.10
N PRO A 362 53.62 -1.85 0.08
CA PRO A 362 53.06 -1.40 1.35
C PRO A 362 52.77 0.11 1.44
N ASP A 363 53.35 0.90 0.54
CA ASP A 363 53.18 2.35 0.43
C ASP A 363 51.81 2.75 -0.15
N ILE A 364 51.12 1.84 -0.84
CA ILE A 364 49.78 2.09 -1.41
C ILE A 364 48.73 2.09 -0.31
N LYS A 365 47.89 3.13 -0.29
CA LYS A 365 46.74 3.24 0.63
C LYS A 365 45.43 3.12 -0.12
N PHE A 366 44.45 2.46 0.49
CA PHE A 366 43.09 2.35 -0.01
C PHE A 366 42.19 3.27 0.81
N GLN A 367 41.35 4.05 0.16
CA GLN A 367 40.38 4.92 0.81
C GLN A 367 38.98 4.60 0.30
N LEU A 368 38.14 4.12 1.22
CA LEU A 368 36.78 3.68 0.93
C LEU A 368 35.80 4.73 1.43
N TYR A 369 35.19 5.45 0.51
CA TYR A 369 34.14 6.44 0.76
C TYR A 369 32.78 5.79 0.59
N GLY A 370 31.98 5.80 1.66
CA GLY A 370 30.73 5.08 1.73
C GLY A 370 30.24 4.88 3.15
N SER A 371 28.95 4.62 3.30
CA SER A 371 28.38 4.16 4.57
C SER A 371 27.43 2.99 4.31
N PRO A 372 27.36 2.00 5.22
CA PRO A 372 26.41 0.92 5.07
C PRO A 372 24.98 1.44 5.28
N PRO A 373 24.02 1.03 4.44
CA PRO A 373 22.61 1.06 4.81
C PRO A 373 22.39 0.37 6.16
N LEU A 374 21.33 0.74 6.90
CA LEU A 374 21.04 0.14 8.22
C LEU A 374 20.90 -1.38 8.17
N GLU A 375 20.36 -1.90 7.08
CA GLU A 375 20.15 -3.33 6.83
C GLU A 375 21.46 -4.09 6.55
N ASP A 376 22.48 -3.41 6.02
CA ASP A 376 23.78 -3.98 5.63
C ASP A 376 24.88 -3.75 6.66
N ILE A 377 24.54 -3.27 7.86
CA ILE A 377 25.49 -3.16 8.98
C ILE A 377 26.20 -4.50 9.25
N PRO A 378 25.52 -5.68 9.25
CA PRO A 378 26.20 -6.96 9.43
C PRO A 378 27.31 -7.20 8.39
N TYR A 379 27.04 -6.92 7.11
CA TYR A 379 28.04 -7.05 6.05
C TYR A 379 29.23 -6.11 6.24
N TYR A 380 28.98 -4.88 6.71
CA TYR A 380 30.05 -3.94 7.04
C TYR A 380 30.93 -4.43 8.20
N GLU A 381 30.33 -5.01 9.25
CA GLU A 381 31.09 -5.61 10.36
C GLU A 381 31.92 -6.81 9.88
N GLU A 382 31.38 -7.64 8.97
CA GLU A 382 32.16 -8.70 8.33
C GLU A 382 33.34 -8.12 7.53
N CYS A 383 33.14 -7.03 6.78
CA CYS A 383 34.24 -6.36 6.06
C CYS A 383 35.32 -5.85 7.02
N LYS A 384 34.93 -5.28 8.15
CA LYS A 384 35.85 -4.81 9.19
C LYS A 384 36.59 -5.97 9.86
N ALA A 385 35.92 -7.10 10.11
CA ALA A 385 36.55 -8.30 10.63
C ALA A 385 37.56 -8.89 9.63
N LEU A 386 37.21 -8.94 8.34
CA LEU A 386 38.11 -9.39 7.29
C LEU A 386 39.34 -8.47 7.20
N GLN A 387 39.14 -7.15 7.21
CA GLN A 387 40.24 -6.18 7.26
C GLN A 387 41.23 -6.49 8.39
N SER A 388 40.73 -6.72 9.61
CA SER A 388 41.58 -7.02 10.76
C SER A 388 42.26 -8.38 10.68
N SER A 389 41.59 -9.39 10.13
CA SER A 389 42.21 -10.70 9.91
C SER A 389 43.35 -10.67 8.89
N LEU A 390 43.31 -9.71 7.96
CA LEU A 390 44.32 -9.49 6.92
C LEU A 390 45.39 -8.46 7.34
N GLY A 391 45.29 -7.84 8.52
CA GLY A 391 46.23 -6.82 9.00
C GLY A 391 46.24 -5.53 8.19
N LEU A 392 45.09 -5.14 7.62
CA LEU A 392 44.97 -4.02 6.68
C LEU A 392 44.47 -2.71 7.31
N GLU A 393 44.50 -2.56 8.63
CA GLU A 393 43.98 -1.38 9.33
C GLU A 393 44.66 -0.07 8.93
N GLU A 394 45.98 -0.11 8.69
CA GLU A 394 46.76 1.04 8.25
C GLU A 394 46.75 1.22 6.72
N ALA A 395 46.43 0.16 5.97
CA ALA A 395 46.43 0.16 4.51
C ALA A 395 45.08 0.57 3.92
N VAL A 396 43.97 0.16 4.54
CA VAL A 396 42.60 0.39 4.06
C VAL A 396 41.85 1.29 5.05
N ILE A 397 41.52 2.51 4.63
CA ILE A 397 40.85 3.49 5.49
C ILE A 397 39.39 3.65 5.05
N PHE A 398 38.47 3.25 5.93
CA PHE A 398 37.03 3.54 5.78
C PHE A 398 36.77 4.99 6.17
N LYS A 399 36.53 5.86 5.18
CA LYS A 399 36.37 7.30 5.35
C LYS A 399 34.94 7.72 5.71
N GLY A 400 33.96 6.82 5.57
CA GLY A 400 32.55 7.14 5.80
C GLY A 400 31.93 7.90 4.64
N TYR A 401 30.80 8.57 4.88
CA TYR A 401 30.07 9.33 3.86
C TYR A 401 30.88 10.53 3.35
N ALA A 402 31.04 10.62 2.02
CA ALA A 402 31.65 11.78 1.37
C ALA A 402 30.59 12.87 1.11
N SER A 403 30.75 14.05 1.70
CA SER A 403 29.92 15.22 1.40
C SER A 403 30.20 15.77 -0.01
N ASN A 404 31.46 15.69 -0.46
CA ASN A 404 31.88 16.02 -1.82
C ASN A 404 32.55 14.81 -2.49
N THR A 405 31.82 14.13 -3.36
CA THR A 405 32.34 12.95 -4.08
C THR A 405 33.43 13.30 -5.08
N ALA A 406 33.44 14.52 -5.65
CA ALA A 406 34.49 14.95 -6.57
C ALA A 406 35.85 15.09 -5.87
N GLU A 407 35.88 15.60 -4.64
CA GLU A 407 37.09 15.63 -3.80
C GLU A 407 37.58 14.21 -3.50
N ALA A 408 36.66 13.31 -3.12
CA ALA A 408 36.99 11.91 -2.83
C ALA A 408 37.66 11.20 -4.03
N TYR A 409 37.14 11.36 -5.25
CA TYR A 409 37.81 10.80 -6.44
C TYR A 409 39.17 11.45 -6.71
N ASN A 410 39.29 12.76 -6.48
CA ASN A 410 40.53 13.50 -6.74
C ASN A 410 41.68 13.16 -5.78
N GLU A 411 41.40 12.65 -4.57
CA GLU A 411 42.41 12.10 -3.64
C GLU A 411 43.11 10.84 -4.19
N GLY A 412 42.47 10.12 -5.11
CA GLY A 412 42.95 8.86 -5.67
C GLY A 412 43.85 9.04 -6.90
N ASP A 413 44.77 8.10 -7.08
CA ASP A 413 45.54 7.90 -8.32
C ASP A 413 44.83 6.88 -9.24
N VAL A 414 44.14 5.89 -8.64
CA VAL A 414 43.34 4.88 -9.34
C VAL A 414 41.99 4.75 -8.63
N VAL A 415 40.90 4.60 -9.38
CA VAL A 415 39.57 4.31 -8.83
C VAL A 415 39.21 2.85 -9.09
N VAL A 416 38.69 2.15 -8.07
CA VAL A 416 38.30 0.74 -8.18
C VAL A 416 36.80 0.56 -7.97
N LEU A 417 36.18 -0.27 -8.81
CA LEU A 417 34.82 -0.79 -8.61
C LEU A 417 34.87 -2.33 -8.54
N SER A 418 34.42 -2.89 -7.42
CA SER A 418 34.45 -4.34 -7.15
C SER A 418 33.10 -5.03 -7.32
N SER A 419 32.10 -4.35 -7.85
CA SER A 419 30.69 -4.80 -7.85
C SER A 419 30.48 -6.15 -8.54
N ILE A 420 29.52 -6.94 -8.05
CA ILE A 420 29.11 -8.21 -8.70
C ILE A 420 27.90 -8.03 -9.64
N SER A 421 27.19 -6.92 -9.56
CA SER A 421 26.10 -6.57 -10.48
C SER A 421 25.96 -5.04 -10.56
N GLU A 422 25.95 -4.51 -11.78
CA GLU A 422 25.74 -3.08 -12.08
C GLU A 422 24.91 -2.93 -13.37
N GLY A 423 24.25 -1.78 -13.54
CA GLY A 423 23.66 -1.38 -14.83
C GLY A 423 24.67 -0.55 -15.61
N PHE A 424 24.64 0.77 -15.41
CA PHE A 424 25.62 1.72 -15.93
C PHE A 424 25.99 2.71 -14.80
N PRO A 425 27.02 2.46 -13.99
CA PRO A 425 27.21 3.16 -12.73
C PRO A 425 27.69 4.61 -12.93
N PHE A 426 27.03 5.56 -12.24
CA PHE A 426 27.48 6.97 -12.18
C PHE A 426 28.89 7.08 -11.57
N ALA A 427 29.24 6.23 -10.61
CA ALA A 427 30.54 6.31 -9.93
C ALA A 427 31.73 6.23 -10.90
N THR A 428 31.62 5.39 -11.93
CA THR A 428 32.64 5.29 -12.98
C THR A 428 32.67 6.56 -13.84
N LEU A 429 31.52 7.12 -14.24
CA LEU A 429 31.48 8.37 -15.00
C LEU A 429 32.08 9.55 -14.23
N GLU A 430 31.74 9.65 -12.95
CA GLU A 430 32.27 10.67 -12.06
C GLU A 430 33.81 10.56 -11.93
N ALA A 431 34.33 9.34 -11.76
CA ALA A 431 35.77 9.08 -11.72
C ALA A 431 36.47 9.40 -13.06
N MET A 432 35.87 9.02 -14.18
CA MET A 432 36.36 9.34 -15.52
C MET A 432 36.41 10.86 -15.73
N LEU A 433 35.37 11.60 -15.33
CA LEU A 433 35.35 13.06 -15.38
C LEU A 433 36.39 13.69 -14.44
N CYS A 434 36.78 13.04 -13.35
CA CYS A 434 37.93 13.46 -12.53
C CYS A 434 39.30 13.07 -13.14
N GLY A 435 39.33 12.48 -14.34
CA GLY A 435 40.56 12.09 -15.02
C GLY A 435 41.29 10.94 -14.34
N LYS A 436 40.56 10.05 -13.66
CA LYS A 436 41.13 8.90 -12.95
C LYS A 436 41.02 7.64 -13.80
N PRO A 437 42.10 6.86 -13.97
CA PRO A 437 42.00 5.53 -14.56
C PRO A 437 41.20 4.60 -13.63
N ILE A 438 40.45 3.69 -14.24
CA ILE A 438 39.53 2.80 -13.53
C ILE A 438 40.00 1.35 -13.62
N VAL A 439 39.90 0.63 -12.51
CA VAL A 439 39.90 -0.84 -12.48
C VAL A 439 38.52 -1.28 -12.01
N ALA A 440 37.78 -1.99 -12.85
CA ALA A 440 36.41 -2.38 -12.53
C ALA A 440 36.09 -3.80 -12.97
N THR A 441 35.07 -4.40 -12.37
CA THR A 441 34.60 -5.75 -12.71
C THR A 441 33.83 -5.78 -14.04
N SER A 442 33.84 -6.91 -14.74
CA SER A 442 33.21 -7.12 -16.05
C SER A 442 31.68 -7.26 -16.01
N VAL A 443 30.99 -6.49 -15.17
CA VAL A 443 29.54 -6.61 -14.96
C VAL A 443 28.75 -5.45 -15.59
N GLY A 444 27.58 -5.74 -16.13
CA GLY A 444 26.71 -4.73 -16.72
C GLY A 444 27.36 -3.99 -17.88
N GLY A 445 27.08 -2.69 -17.97
CA GLY A 445 27.68 -1.78 -18.94
C GLY A 445 29.06 -1.23 -18.53
N ILE A 446 29.75 -1.80 -17.55
CA ILE A 446 31.12 -1.35 -17.20
C ILE A 446 32.12 -1.56 -18.37
N PRO A 447 32.15 -2.74 -19.04
CA PRO A 447 33.13 -2.97 -20.11
C PRO A 447 33.03 -1.95 -21.25
N GLU A 448 31.81 -1.61 -21.68
CA GLU A 448 31.57 -0.56 -22.70
C GLU A 448 31.98 0.83 -22.20
N GLN A 449 31.71 1.15 -20.93
CA GLN A 449 31.98 2.44 -20.32
C GLN A 449 33.49 2.74 -20.29
N ILE A 450 34.30 1.80 -19.79
CA ILE A 450 35.75 2.01 -19.59
C ILE A 450 36.65 1.43 -20.69
N ALA A 451 36.07 0.89 -21.78
CA ALA A 451 36.85 0.39 -22.92
C ALA A 451 37.87 1.43 -23.40
N GLY A 452 39.15 1.06 -23.40
CA GLY A 452 40.28 1.92 -23.79
C GLY A 452 40.76 2.91 -22.71
N CYS A 453 40.12 2.94 -21.53
CA CYS A 453 40.33 3.95 -20.49
C CYS A 453 40.61 3.36 -19.10
N GLY A 454 40.73 2.04 -18.98
CA GLY A 454 40.92 1.34 -17.71
C GLY A 454 41.10 -0.17 -17.90
N PHE A 455 41.12 -0.91 -16.78
CA PHE A 455 41.17 -2.36 -16.76
C PHE A 455 39.83 -2.96 -16.31
N VAL A 456 39.38 -3.95 -17.06
CA VAL A 456 38.21 -4.77 -16.73
C VAL A 456 38.71 -6.12 -16.21
N VAL A 457 38.22 -6.55 -15.05
CA VAL A 457 38.61 -7.81 -14.39
C VAL A 457 37.39 -8.69 -14.11
N GLU A 458 37.59 -9.99 -13.92
CA GLU A 458 36.48 -10.88 -13.57
C GLU A 458 35.89 -10.52 -12.17
N PRO A 459 34.55 -10.46 -11.99
CA PRO A 459 33.95 -10.32 -10.67
C PRO A 459 34.38 -11.47 -9.74
N ARG A 460 34.52 -11.17 -8.44
CA ARG A 460 35.02 -12.12 -7.41
C ARG A 460 36.43 -12.66 -7.63
N ASN A 461 37.23 -12.06 -8.50
CA ASN A 461 38.63 -12.41 -8.72
C ASN A 461 39.58 -11.35 -8.10
N PRO A 462 39.95 -11.49 -6.81
CA PRO A 462 40.79 -10.51 -6.13
C PRO A 462 42.21 -10.44 -6.71
N LYS A 463 42.69 -11.52 -7.35
CA LYS A 463 44.04 -11.58 -7.92
C LYS A 463 44.14 -10.71 -9.17
N GLU A 464 43.24 -10.88 -10.13
CA GLU A 464 43.20 -10.03 -11.34
C GLU A 464 43.02 -8.55 -10.99
N MET A 465 42.18 -8.26 -10.01
CA MET A 465 42.00 -6.90 -9.50
C MET A 465 43.30 -6.33 -8.93
N ALA A 466 44.02 -7.10 -8.09
CA ALA A 466 45.30 -6.69 -7.54
C ALA A 466 46.37 -6.48 -8.63
N ASP A 467 46.45 -7.38 -9.61
CA ASP A 467 47.40 -7.31 -10.72
C ASP A 467 47.15 -6.05 -11.58
N ALA A 468 45.88 -5.73 -11.86
CA ALA A 468 45.49 -4.52 -12.59
C ALA A 468 45.83 -3.24 -11.81
N ILE A 469 45.56 -3.21 -10.50
CA ILE A 469 45.93 -2.08 -9.63
C ILE A 469 47.45 -1.90 -9.62
N LEU A 470 48.23 -2.97 -9.42
CA LEU A 470 49.69 -2.92 -9.39
C LEU A 470 50.26 -2.45 -10.72
N LYS A 471 49.67 -2.86 -11.85
CA LYS A 471 50.09 -2.41 -13.17
C LYS A 471 49.97 -0.89 -13.32
N LEU A 472 48.83 -0.30 -12.95
CA LEU A 472 48.65 1.16 -12.97
C LEU A 472 49.56 1.88 -11.96
N MET A 473 49.76 1.29 -10.78
CA MET A 473 50.57 1.91 -9.71
C MET A 473 52.09 1.81 -9.93
N ASN A 474 52.53 0.90 -10.80
CA ASN A 474 53.94 0.74 -11.18
C ASN A 474 54.28 1.51 -12.46
N ASP A 475 53.32 1.71 -13.37
CA ASP A 475 53.48 2.46 -14.61
C ASP A 475 52.73 3.80 -14.57
N LYS A 476 53.43 4.84 -14.09
CA LYS A 476 52.85 6.19 -13.95
C LYS A 476 52.48 6.82 -15.29
N GLU A 477 53.20 6.47 -16.36
CA GLU A 477 52.94 7.00 -17.70
C GLU A 477 51.64 6.41 -18.24
N LEU A 478 51.47 5.09 -18.15
CA LEU A 478 50.23 4.41 -18.49
C LEU A 478 49.05 4.90 -17.65
N CYS A 479 49.25 5.08 -16.34
CA CYS A 479 48.23 5.60 -15.42
C CYS A 479 47.73 6.98 -15.85
N ALA A 480 48.65 7.91 -16.16
CA ALA A 480 48.31 9.25 -16.63
C ALA A 480 47.63 9.21 -18.02
N GLN A 481 48.13 8.40 -18.95
CA GLN A 481 47.55 8.24 -20.28
C GLN A 481 46.11 7.74 -20.21
N LEU A 482 45.84 6.71 -19.42
CA LEU A 482 44.50 6.16 -19.24
C LEU A 482 43.56 7.13 -18.50
N GLY A 483 44.06 7.90 -17.54
CA GLY A 483 43.29 8.96 -16.89
C GLY A 483 42.85 10.08 -17.84
N VAL A 484 43.74 10.50 -18.75
CA VAL A 484 43.40 11.47 -19.81
C VAL A 484 42.37 10.87 -20.77
N ALA A 485 42.60 9.65 -21.26
CA ALA A 485 41.67 8.97 -22.15
C ALA A 485 40.28 8.80 -21.51
N ALA A 486 40.22 8.45 -20.21
CA ALA A 486 38.98 8.34 -19.44
C ALA A 486 38.20 9.66 -19.42
N ARG A 487 38.87 10.79 -19.15
CA ARG A 487 38.24 12.11 -19.14
C ARG A 487 37.73 12.51 -20.52
N GLU A 488 38.55 12.34 -21.55
CA GLU A 488 38.18 12.68 -22.92
C GLU A 488 36.95 11.91 -23.37
N LYS A 489 36.93 10.59 -23.12
CA LYS A 489 35.77 9.74 -23.42
C LYS A 489 34.53 10.18 -22.65
N ALA A 490 34.63 10.42 -21.34
CA ALA A 490 33.47 10.85 -20.54
C ALA A 490 32.89 12.20 -20.99
N LEU A 491 33.72 13.16 -21.38
CA LEU A 491 33.24 14.44 -21.92
C LEU A 491 32.55 14.28 -23.28
N GLN A 492 33.09 13.41 -24.14
CA GLN A 492 32.59 13.18 -25.49
C GLN A 492 31.31 12.34 -25.53
N GLU A 493 31.16 11.36 -24.64
CA GLU A 493 30.08 10.35 -24.71
C GLU A 493 29.11 10.39 -23.52
N PHE A 494 29.56 10.80 -22.33
CA PHE A 494 28.82 10.60 -21.07
C PHE A 494 28.60 11.89 -20.26
N SER A 495 28.68 13.05 -20.89
CA SER A 495 28.34 14.32 -20.25
C SER A 495 26.82 14.52 -20.20
N VAL A 496 26.35 15.31 -19.23
CA VAL A 496 24.95 15.76 -19.16
C VAL A 496 24.47 16.34 -20.50
N ARG A 497 25.34 17.09 -21.19
CA ARG A 497 25.05 17.67 -22.50
C ARG A 497 24.71 16.60 -23.55
N GLN A 498 25.50 15.52 -23.63
CA GLN A 498 25.26 14.45 -24.60
C GLN A 498 23.95 13.71 -24.30
N SER A 499 23.70 13.39 -23.03
CA SER A 499 22.46 12.75 -22.62
C SER A 499 21.24 13.63 -22.96
N ARG A 500 21.32 14.94 -22.68
CA ARG A 500 20.29 15.92 -23.06
C ARG A 500 20.02 15.93 -24.57
N GLU A 501 21.07 16.05 -25.39
CA GLU A 501 20.97 16.08 -26.86
C GLU A 501 20.34 14.79 -27.40
N ALA A 502 20.70 13.63 -26.84
CA ALA A 502 20.12 12.33 -27.19
C ALA A 502 18.62 12.22 -26.85
N TYR A 503 18.20 12.67 -25.67
CA TYR A 503 16.79 12.70 -25.28
C TYR A 503 15.97 13.66 -26.17
N MET A 504 16.49 14.87 -26.44
CA MET A 504 15.78 15.83 -27.28
C MET A 504 15.63 15.33 -28.71
N THR A 505 16.70 14.76 -29.28
CA THR A 505 16.67 14.11 -30.60
C THR A 505 15.63 12.99 -30.64
N SER A 506 15.58 12.17 -29.58
CA SER A 506 14.61 11.08 -29.47
C SER A 506 13.18 11.59 -29.43
N TYR A 507 12.89 12.63 -28.62
CA TYR A 507 11.55 13.24 -28.55
C TYR A 507 11.08 13.80 -29.89
N TYR A 508 11.91 14.56 -30.61
CA TYR A 508 11.54 15.10 -31.93
C TYR A 508 11.35 13.98 -32.96
N ARG A 509 12.22 12.97 -32.93
CA ARG A 509 12.14 11.81 -33.84
C ARG A 509 10.83 11.04 -33.68
N ILE A 510 10.49 10.64 -32.45
CA ILE A 510 9.29 9.82 -32.20
C ILE A 510 7.99 10.60 -32.40
N THR A 511 8.04 11.95 -32.31
CA THR A 511 6.89 12.81 -32.61
C THR A 511 6.80 13.20 -34.09
N ASN A 512 7.74 12.76 -34.95
CA ASN A 512 7.87 13.18 -36.35
C ASN A 512 7.88 14.72 -36.51
N ARG A 513 8.45 15.45 -35.55
CA ARG A 513 8.59 16.91 -35.59
C ARG A 513 9.99 17.30 -36.02
N THR A 514 10.12 18.37 -36.80
CA THR A 514 11.42 18.96 -37.12
C THR A 514 11.96 19.69 -35.89
N MET A 515 13.18 19.38 -35.49
CA MET A 515 13.85 20.07 -34.40
C MET A 515 14.20 21.51 -34.84
N PRO A 516 13.86 22.55 -34.05
CA PRO A 516 14.20 23.93 -34.38
C PRO A 516 15.72 24.15 -34.54
N GLU A 517 16.14 24.87 -35.58
CA GLU A 517 17.56 25.15 -35.85
C GLU A 517 18.27 25.89 -34.70
N ALA A 518 17.54 26.69 -33.91
CA ALA A 518 18.06 27.34 -32.71
C ALA A 518 18.50 26.35 -31.62
N LEU A 519 17.91 25.15 -31.57
CA LEU A 519 18.34 24.06 -30.68
C LEU A 519 19.55 23.29 -31.24
N PHE A 520 19.78 23.39 -32.56
CA PHE A 520 20.97 22.88 -33.25
C PHE A 520 22.20 23.78 -33.00
N ALA A 521 22.02 25.11 -32.99
CA ALA A 521 23.12 26.06 -32.78
C ALA A 521 23.78 25.99 -31.38
N ALA A 522 23.16 25.28 -30.43
CA ALA A 522 23.71 24.98 -29.10
C ALA A 522 24.48 23.64 -29.03
N GLY A 523 24.63 22.90 -30.14
CA GLY A 523 25.20 21.54 -30.22
C GLY A 523 26.04 21.35 -31.48
N VAL A 524 27.36 21.16 -31.35
CA VAL A 524 28.31 21.02 -32.48
C VAL A 524 28.06 19.72 -33.25
N GLU A 525 28.20 19.79 -34.58
CA GLU A 525 28.21 18.72 -35.60
C GLU A 525 28.13 17.27 -35.09
N THR A 526 26.98 16.64 -35.32
CA THR A 526 26.78 15.19 -35.21
C THR A 526 27.68 14.47 -36.22
N LYS A 527 28.80 13.92 -35.76
CA LYS A 527 29.42 12.78 -36.43
C LYS A 527 28.54 11.56 -36.15
N VAL A 528 27.73 11.19 -37.14
CA VAL A 528 27.13 9.85 -37.20
C VAL A 528 28.28 8.85 -37.26
N LEU A 529 28.61 8.25 -36.11
CA LEU A 529 29.49 7.09 -36.03
C LEU A 529 28.71 5.89 -36.57
N ASN A 530 28.84 5.65 -37.88
CA ASN A 530 28.59 4.33 -38.46
C ASN A 530 29.65 3.37 -37.90
N SER A 531 29.37 2.71 -36.78
CA SER A 531 30.11 1.52 -36.35
C SER A 531 29.54 0.29 -37.06
N ALA A 532 29.74 0.23 -38.38
CA ALA A 532 29.85 -1.04 -39.05
C ALA A 532 31.22 -1.63 -38.70
N LEU A 533 31.24 -2.63 -37.80
CA LEU A 533 32.39 -3.54 -37.70
C LEU A 533 32.58 -4.22 -39.07
N PRO A 534 33.82 -4.37 -39.58
CA PRO A 534 34.06 -4.98 -40.86
C PRO A 534 33.78 -6.48 -40.77
N ILE A 535 32.69 -6.93 -41.41
CA ILE A 535 32.53 -8.32 -41.82
C ILE A 535 33.29 -8.47 -43.14
N ASP A 536 34.52 -9.00 -43.06
CA ASP A 536 35.20 -9.54 -44.23
C ASP A 536 34.43 -10.80 -44.69
N VAL A 537 33.52 -10.63 -45.64
CA VAL A 537 33.08 -11.71 -46.53
C VAL A 537 33.43 -11.28 -47.94
N ALA A 538 34.44 -11.94 -48.48
CA ALA A 538 34.85 -11.86 -49.87
C ALA A 538 33.67 -12.23 -50.78
N LEU A 539 33.13 -11.27 -51.51
CA LEU A 539 32.40 -11.51 -52.75
C LEU A 539 32.87 -10.51 -53.81
N THR A 540 33.36 -11.10 -54.88
CA THR A 540 34.04 -10.56 -56.04
C THR A 540 33.14 -9.67 -56.92
N ASP A 541 33.78 -8.66 -57.50
CA ASP A 541 33.53 -7.98 -58.79
C ASP A 541 32.10 -7.99 -59.37
N ALA A 542 31.53 -6.80 -59.59
CA ALA A 542 31.50 -6.16 -60.92
C ALA A 542 30.47 -5.01 -61.07
N PHE A 543 30.82 -4.05 -61.95
CA PHE A 543 30.02 -3.01 -62.64
C PHE A 543 29.60 -1.76 -61.82
N MET A 544 30.20 -0.57 -61.95
CA MET A 544 30.39 0.37 -63.10
C MET A 544 29.21 1.36 -63.30
N PHE A 545 29.55 2.66 -63.35
CA PHE A 545 28.83 3.89 -63.80
C PHE A 545 28.28 4.93 -62.77
N MET A 546 29.13 5.91 -62.41
CA MET A 546 29.13 7.36 -62.83
C MET A 546 27.89 8.30 -62.66
N PRO A 547 28.02 9.65 -62.73
CA PRO A 547 27.90 10.57 -61.57
C PRO A 547 27.06 11.86 -61.84
N SER A 548 26.94 12.75 -60.85
CA SER A 548 26.83 14.24 -60.99
C SER A 548 26.39 14.82 -59.63
N GLY A 549 26.89 15.92 -59.06
CA GLY A 549 27.59 17.12 -59.54
C GLY A 549 27.05 18.28 -58.69
N GLY A 550 27.86 18.97 -57.89
CA GLY A 550 28.34 20.34 -58.14
C GLY A 550 28.28 21.12 -56.81
N GLU A 551 29.41 21.62 -56.31
CA GLU A 551 29.85 23.05 -56.33
C GLU A 551 28.89 23.97 -55.55
N SER A 552 29.27 24.86 -54.62
CA SER A 552 30.44 25.73 -54.38
C SER A 552 30.24 26.35 -52.97
N GLY A 553 31.19 26.52 -52.06
CA GLY A 553 32.38 27.37 -52.14
C GLY A 553 32.09 28.81 -51.64
N LEU A 554 32.50 29.18 -50.42
CA LEU A 554 33.16 30.48 -50.14
C LEU A 554 33.77 30.56 -48.73
N LEU A 555 35.06 30.92 -48.69
CA LEU A 555 35.87 31.37 -47.55
C LEU A 555 35.47 32.79 -47.11
N VAL A 556 35.67 33.15 -45.82
CA VAL A 556 36.48 34.31 -45.35
C VAL A 556 36.87 34.09 -43.88
N ASN A 557 38.06 34.59 -43.56
CA ASN A 557 38.94 34.38 -42.41
C ASN A 557 39.00 35.66 -41.52
N LEU A 558 39.58 35.49 -40.32
CA LEU A 558 40.37 36.45 -39.50
C LEU A 558 39.75 37.10 -38.24
N ASN A 559 40.33 36.65 -37.11
CA ASN A 559 41.02 37.43 -36.05
C ASN A 559 40.30 38.59 -35.34
N ASP A 560 40.22 38.52 -34.01
CA ASP A 560 41.24 39.01 -33.06
C ASP A 560 40.59 39.35 -31.70
N GLY A 561 41.36 39.25 -30.62
CA GLY A 561 41.39 40.38 -29.69
C GLY A 561 40.67 40.23 -28.36
N SER A 562 41.27 39.46 -27.46
CA SER A 562 41.58 39.86 -26.06
C SER A 562 40.63 40.80 -25.30
N ARG A 563 40.20 40.39 -24.10
CA ARG A 563 40.43 41.11 -22.81
C ARG A 563 39.67 40.46 -21.63
N GLN A 564 40.42 39.87 -20.70
CA GLN A 564 40.17 39.92 -19.24
C GLN A 564 40.43 41.37 -18.73
N PRO A 565 39.95 41.85 -17.55
CA PRO A 565 40.06 41.19 -16.21
C PRO A 565 38.90 41.49 -15.20
N SER A 566 38.56 40.59 -14.26
CA SER A 566 38.96 40.45 -12.83
C SER A 566 38.16 41.22 -11.74
N TYR A 567 37.99 40.53 -10.58
CA TYR A 567 37.56 40.97 -9.21
C TYR A 567 36.04 41.16 -8.96
N ALA A 568 35.43 40.81 -7.81
CA ALA A 568 35.91 40.42 -6.47
C ALA A 568 34.86 39.60 -5.70
N PHE A 569 35.37 38.93 -4.65
CA PHE A 569 34.72 38.18 -3.58
C PHE A 569 33.56 38.90 -2.87
N HIS A 570 32.58 38.10 -2.41
CA HIS A 570 31.94 38.34 -1.11
C HIS A 570 31.68 37.02 -0.38
N GLU A 571 32.36 36.88 0.76
CA GLU A 571 32.12 35.92 1.82
C GLU A 571 30.72 36.08 2.40
N TYR A 572 30.06 34.97 2.74
CA TYR A 572 29.05 34.95 3.79
C TYR A 572 29.17 33.69 4.63
N GLU A 573 28.99 33.92 5.92
CA GLU A 573 29.41 33.14 7.07
C GLU A 573 28.68 31.81 7.25
N GLN A 574 29.43 30.92 7.90
CA GLN A 574 29.00 29.66 8.51
C GLN A 574 27.92 29.90 9.56
N GLU A 575 26.80 29.20 9.47
CA GLU A 575 25.93 28.92 10.62
C GLU A 575 25.84 27.41 10.85
N GLU A 576 26.24 27.01 12.05
CA GLU A 576 26.19 25.67 12.62
C GLU A 576 24.76 25.09 12.57
N PHE A 577 24.57 23.99 11.84
CA PHE A 577 23.37 23.15 12.00
C PHE A 577 23.73 21.82 12.66
N ALA A 578 23.33 21.72 13.93
CA ALA A 578 23.33 20.51 14.72
C ALA A 578 22.47 19.41 14.06
N ALA A 579 23.08 18.24 13.90
CA ALA A 579 22.44 17.03 13.39
C ALA A 579 21.31 16.53 14.29
N PRO A 580 20.18 16.09 13.72
CA PRO A 580 19.33 15.08 14.31
C PRO A 580 19.41 13.79 13.48
N SER A 581 19.92 12.78 14.17
CA SER A 581 19.99 11.36 13.84
C SER A 581 18.62 10.72 13.54
N ALA A 582 18.71 9.55 12.88
CA ALA A 582 17.67 8.53 12.59
C ALA A 582 17.06 8.55 11.18
N PHE A 583 17.84 8.07 10.21
CA PHE A 583 17.41 7.68 8.86
C PHE A 583 17.29 6.15 8.76
N ASN A 584 16.06 5.65 8.59
CA ASN A 584 15.82 4.31 8.06
C ASN A 584 15.82 4.40 6.54
N GLY A 585 16.89 3.93 5.90
CA GLY A 585 17.00 3.83 4.45
C GLY A 585 17.03 2.36 4.03
N HIS A 586 15.94 1.90 3.41
CA HIS A 586 15.94 0.73 2.53
C HIS A 586 16.46 1.17 1.17
N SER A 587 17.43 0.44 0.62
CA SER A 587 17.84 0.62 -0.77
C SER A 587 17.01 -0.28 -1.69
N GLY A 588 16.33 0.32 -2.67
CA GLY A 588 15.44 -0.38 -3.63
C GLY A 588 14.00 0.17 -3.67
N VAL A 589 13.81 1.49 -3.81
CA VAL A 589 12.45 2.09 -3.70
C VAL A 589 11.60 1.98 -4.98
N SER A 590 12.09 1.32 -6.04
CA SER A 590 11.24 0.78 -7.11
C SER A 590 10.59 -0.58 -6.74
N GLN A 591 11.03 -1.23 -5.65
CA GLN A 591 10.65 -2.62 -5.32
C GLN A 591 9.50 -2.75 -4.30
N LEU A 592 9.14 -1.66 -3.61
CA LEU A 592 8.20 -1.70 -2.48
C LEU A 592 6.72 -1.50 -2.86
N ILE A 593 6.43 -1.07 -4.10
CA ILE A 593 5.06 -0.75 -4.51
C ILE A 593 4.26 -2.01 -4.88
N ILE A 594 4.91 -2.98 -5.51
CA ILE A 594 4.24 -4.13 -6.14
C ILE A 594 3.96 -5.27 -5.15
N THR A 595 4.78 -5.46 -4.12
CA THR A 595 4.77 -6.69 -3.32
C THR A 595 3.88 -6.63 -2.06
N GLY A 596 3.47 -5.46 -1.59
CA GLY A 596 2.56 -5.30 -0.43
C GLY A 596 3.01 -6.00 0.87
N SER A 597 4.24 -6.52 0.93
CA SER A 597 4.64 -7.54 1.91
C SER A 597 5.08 -6.98 3.26
N SER A 598 5.25 -5.66 3.40
CA SER A 598 5.74 -5.05 4.64
C SER A 598 4.69 -4.93 5.77
N TYR A 599 3.44 -5.34 5.54
CA TYR A 599 2.38 -5.24 6.57
C TYR A 599 2.02 -6.56 7.28
N LEU A 600 2.60 -7.73 6.91
CA LEU A 600 2.13 -9.02 7.43
C LEU A 600 3.17 -10.02 7.97
N SER A 601 4.48 -9.78 7.91
CA SER A 601 5.47 -10.72 8.48
C SER A 601 6.14 -10.19 9.77
N GLN A 602 5.44 -10.30 10.89
CA GLN A 602 6.10 -10.45 12.19
C GLN A 602 5.49 -11.66 12.91
N ALA A 603 6.12 -12.81 12.74
CA ALA A 603 6.04 -13.91 13.69
C ALA A 603 7.28 -14.80 13.52
N ASN A 604 8.04 -14.90 14.61
CA ASN A 604 9.18 -15.77 14.88
C ASN A 604 9.14 -17.11 14.16
N ASN A 605 10.29 -17.58 13.68
CA ASN A 605 10.66 -18.99 13.72
C ASN A 605 12.18 -19.11 13.85
N SER A 606 12.61 -19.41 15.07
CA SER A 606 13.90 -20.01 15.37
C SER A 606 13.71 -21.52 15.35
N TYR A 607 14.28 -22.21 14.36
CA TYR A 607 14.44 -23.66 14.40
C TYR A 607 15.87 -24.01 14.01
N SER A 608 16.48 -24.84 14.84
CA SER A 608 17.86 -25.29 14.80
C SER A 608 18.08 -26.30 13.68
N GLU A 609 19.17 -26.09 12.93
CA GLU A 609 19.84 -27.10 12.11
C GLU A 609 20.31 -28.26 13.01
N ALA A 610 19.59 -29.38 12.98
CA ALA A 610 20.12 -30.71 13.28
C ALA A 610 19.05 -31.74 12.88
N ASP A 611 19.52 -32.84 12.30
CA ASP A 611 18.78 -34.06 11.96
C ASP A 611 18.14 -34.09 10.56
N ILE A 612 18.89 -34.63 9.58
CA ILE A 612 18.68 -35.98 9.00
C ILE A 612 19.68 -36.16 7.83
N ILE A 613 20.76 -36.89 8.09
CA ILE A 613 21.57 -37.57 7.08
C ILE A 613 21.37 -39.06 7.34
N ALA A 614 20.80 -39.79 6.37
CA ALA A 614 20.91 -41.24 6.31
C ALA A 614 20.57 -41.77 4.90
N GLN A 615 21.64 -42.17 4.19
CA GLN A 615 21.78 -43.32 3.29
C GLN A 615 20.54 -43.85 2.54
N ALA A 616 20.63 -43.86 1.21
CA ALA A 616 20.13 -44.95 0.39
C ALA A 616 21.00 -45.13 -0.87
N ASP A 617 21.30 -46.40 -1.14
CA ASP A 617 22.31 -46.99 -2.02
C ASP A 617 22.34 -46.57 -3.50
N GLU A 618 23.57 -46.47 -4.01
CA GLU A 618 23.94 -46.59 -5.41
C GLU A 618 23.72 -48.03 -5.89
N GLU A 619 22.85 -48.24 -6.88
CA GLU A 619 23.08 -49.10 -8.06
C GLU A 619 21.78 -49.24 -8.86
N ILE A 620 21.92 -49.27 -10.18
CA ILE A 620 20.90 -49.49 -11.23
C ILE A 620 20.25 -48.19 -11.74
N LEU A 621 20.81 -47.63 -12.83
CA LEU A 621 20.08 -47.14 -14.02
C LEU A 621 21.08 -46.65 -15.08
N PHE A 622 21.76 -47.60 -15.73
CA PHE A 622 22.31 -47.41 -17.08
C PHE A 622 21.23 -47.80 -18.08
N GLU A 623 20.80 -46.83 -18.89
CA GLU A 623 20.11 -46.91 -20.20
C GLU A 623 19.10 -45.76 -20.27
N ASN A 624 19.52 -44.61 -20.81
CA ASN A 624 18.71 -43.62 -21.56
C ASN A 624 19.44 -42.27 -21.81
N VAL A 625 20.77 -42.22 -21.77
CA VAL A 625 21.54 -41.07 -22.27
C VAL A 625 21.99 -41.36 -23.70
N ALA A 626 21.08 -41.17 -24.66
CA ALA A 626 21.39 -41.24 -26.09
C ALA A 626 20.54 -40.27 -26.91
N ILE A 627 20.38 -39.02 -26.45
CA ILE A 627 19.88 -37.91 -27.27
C ILE A 627 20.57 -36.59 -26.85
N ILE A 628 21.91 -36.58 -26.81
CA ILE A 628 22.70 -35.33 -26.75
C ILE A 628 23.97 -35.57 -27.58
N SER A 629 23.86 -35.53 -28.92
CA SER A 629 25.06 -35.50 -29.77
C SER A 629 24.93 -34.76 -31.11
N ASP A 630 23.75 -34.27 -31.50
CA ASP A 630 23.54 -33.87 -32.91
C ASP A 630 23.49 -32.36 -33.20
N THR A 631 23.98 -31.49 -32.30
CA THR A 631 23.98 -30.03 -32.56
C THR A 631 25.31 -29.29 -32.36
N THR A 632 26.43 -29.99 -32.30
CA THR A 632 27.75 -29.35 -32.19
C THR A 632 28.80 -30.03 -33.06
N GLN A 633 28.67 -29.91 -34.39
CA GLN A 633 29.80 -30.08 -35.30
C GLN A 633 29.70 -29.09 -36.46
N GLU A 634 30.28 -27.90 -36.29
CA GLU A 634 31.12 -27.26 -37.30
C GLU A 634 31.83 -26.04 -36.68
N ILE A 635 33.17 -26.09 -36.68
CA ILE A 635 34.21 -25.04 -36.61
C ILE A 635 35.39 -25.58 -35.76
N VAL A 636 36.58 -25.61 -36.36
CA VAL A 636 37.79 -26.34 -35.91
C VAL A 636 38.94 -25.40 -35.53
N ALA A 637 39.62 -25.77 -34.42
CA ALA A 637 41.04 -25.59 -34.01
C ALA A 637 41.55 -24.28 -33.35
N GLU A 638 41.82 -24.33 -32.04
CA GLU A 638 43.16 -24.52 -31.42
C GLU A 638 43.02 -24.86 -29.90
N PRO A 639 44.04 -25.44 -29.21
CA PRO A 639 43.83 -26.34 -28.08
C PRO A 639 44.20 -25.75 -26.70
N GLU A 640 43.20 -25.51 -25.86
CA GLU A 640 43.27 -25.77 -24.41
C GLU A 640 42.02 -26.57 -24.04
N ARG A 641 42.18 -27.86 -23.74
CA ARG A 641 41.09 -28.72 -23.28
C ARG A 641 40.66 -28.29 -21.88
N VAL A 642 39.64 -27.44 -21.77
CA VAL A 642 38.81 -27.39 -20.56
C VAL A 642 37.83 -28.56 -20.65
N GLU A 643 38.21 -29.69 -20.05
CA GLU A 643 37.35 -30.86 -19.92
C GLU A 643 36.37 -30.62 -18.76
N VAL A 644 35.45 -29.67 -18.91
CA VAL A 644 34.39 -29.42 -17.92
C VAL A 644 33.12 -28.91 -18.58
N THR A 645 32.04 -29.69 -18.54
CA THR A 645 30.76 -29.28 -19.17
C THR A 645 29.48 -29.82 -18.53
N VAL A 646 29.52 -30.78 -17.59
CA VAL A 646 28.30 -31.23 -16.88
C VAL A 646 28.41 -31.00 -15.37
N GLU A 647 29.54 -31.35 -14.77
CA GLU A 647 29.72 -31.25 -13.31
C GLU A 647 29.67 -29.80 -12.80
N MET A 648 30.32 -28.85 -13.49
CA MET A 648 30.21 -27.43 -13.13
C MET A 648 28.78 -26.89 -13.30
N VAL A 649 28.04 -27.37 -14.30
CA VAL A 649 26.65 -26.96 -14.53
C VAL A 649 25.75 -27.55 -13.43
N ARG A 650 26.04 -28.77 -12.94
CA ARG A 650 25.38 -29.36 -11.76
C ARG A 650 25.65 -28.55 -10.49
N VAL A 651 26.89 -28.17 -10.23
CA VAL A 651 27.24 -27.31 -9.09
C VAL A 651 26.48 -25.97 -9.16
N MET A 652 26.38 -25.38 -10.35
CA MET A 652 25.58 -24.18 -10.58
C MET A 652 24.09 -24.43 -10.35
N ALA A 653 23.55 -25.57 -10.80
CA ALA A 653 22.17 -25.98 -10.56
C ALA A 653 21.84 -26.09 -9.07
N ASP A 654 22.73 -26.71 -8.28
CA ASP A 654 22.58 -26.81 -6.83
C ASP A 654 22.67 -25.45 -6.14
N GLU A 655 23.52 -24.54 -6.62
CA GLU A 655 23.60 -23.16 -6.12
C GLU A 655 22.32 -22.37 -6.44
N VAL A 656 21.79 -22.51 -7.66
CA VAL A 656 20.51 -21.91 -8.06
C VAL A 656 19.37 -22.46 -7.20
N MET A 657 19.32 -23.77 -6.95
CA MET A 657 18.28 -24.39 -6.12
C MET A 657 18.33 -23.95 -4.65
N ARG A 658 19.53 -23.68 -4.11
CA ARG A 658 19.69 -23.09 -2.77
C ARG A 658 19.10 -21.69 -2.67
N HIS A 659 19.18 -20.91 -3.75
CA HIS A 659 18.64 -19.55 -3.81
C HIS A 659 17.17 -19.50 -4.22
N CYS A 660 16.75 -20.41 -5.09
CA CYS A 660 15.43 -20.49 -5.66
C CYS A 660 15.00 -21.96 -5.76
N PRO A 661 14.27 -22.48 -4.75
CA PRO A 661 13.87 -23.90 -4.72
C PRO A 661 12.86 -24.30 -5.81
N GLN A 662 12.25 -23.33 -6.48
CA GLN A 662 11.22 -23.55 -7.50
C GLN A 662 11.40 -22.56 -8.68
N PRO A 663 12.47 -22.69 -9.48
CA PRO A 663 12.71 -21.81 -10.62
C PRO A 663 11.69 -22.11 -11.73
N LEU A 664 11.03 -21.06 -12.24
CA LEU A 664 9.95 -21.21 -13.22
C LEU A 664 10.49 -21.50 -14.63
N ASP A 665 11.39 -20.63 -15.12
CA ASP A 665 11.91 -20.68 -16.48
C ASP A 665 13.39 -20.27 -16.55
N PHE A 666 13.95 -20.35 -17.76
CA PHE A 666 15.38 -20.09 -17.95
C PHE A 666 15.73 -18.62 -17.71
N LEU A 667 14.78 -17.68 -17.85
CA LEU A 667 15.04 -16.26 -17.60
C LEU A 667 15.19 -15.99 -16.10
N GLU A 668 14.40 -16.65 -15.26
CA GLU A 668 14.60 -16.61 -13.82
C GLU A 668 15.99 -17.13 -13.44
N VAL A 669 16.38 -18.27 -14.03
CA VAL A 669 17.72 -18.86 -13.82
C VAL A 669 18.82 -17.92 -14.32
N THR A 670 18.66 -17.29 -15.50
CA THR A 670 19.62 -16.31 -16.01
C THR A 670 19.78 -15.14 -15.03
N ALA A 671 18.68 -14.59 -14.51
CA ALA A 671 18.74 -13.51 -13.53
C ALA A 671 19.55 -13.91 -12.29
N ILE A 672 19.33 -15.13 -11.78
CA ILE A 672 20.00 -15.67 -10.60
C ILE A 672 21.51 -15.87 -10.87
N ILE A 673 21.90 -16.56 -11.94
CA ILE A 673 23.33 -16.81 -12.21
C ILE A 673 24.10 -15.50 -12.46
N GLU A 674 23.48 -14.53 -13.13
CA GLU A 674 24.08 -13.20 -13.28
C GLU A 674 24.24 -12.48 -11.95
N SER A 675 23.31 -12.67 -11.01
CA SER A 675 23.43 -12.09 -9.67
C SER A 675 24.58 -12.69 -8.85
N PHE A 676 25.05 -13.89 -9.21
CA PHE A 676 26.27 -14.48 -8.65
C PHE A 676 27.55 -13.90 -9.26
N GLY A 677 27.43 -13.04 -10.29
CA GLY A 677 28.53 -12.47 -11.04
C GLY A 677 28.88 -13.25 -12.31
N THR A 678 28.09 -14.25 -12.72
CA THR A 678 28.33 -14.96 -13.98
C THR A 678 27.99 -14.06 -15.18
N THR A 679 29.01 -13.69 -15.95
CA THR A 679 28.89 -12.87 -17.17
C THR A 679 28.86 -13.77 -18.41
N ASP A 680 28.59 -13.20 -19.59
CA ASP A 680 28.62 -13.96 -20.85
C ASP A 680 30.04 -14.47 -21.18
N ASP A 681 31.08 -13.73 -20.77
CA ASP A 681 32.47 -14.19 -20.89
C ASP A 681 32.74 -15.38 -19.97
N ILE A 682 32.28 -15.33 -18.72
CA ILE A 682 32.41 -16.45 -17.78
C ILE A 682 31.65 -17.67 -18.30
N ALA A 683 30.43 -17.49 -18.80
CA ALA A 683 29.65 -18.56 -19.41
C ALA A 683 30.41 -19.25 -20.55
N ARG A 684 31.08 -18.47 -21.42
CA ARG A 684 31.89 -19.00 -22.53
C ARG A 684 33.14 -19.72 -22.08
N HIS A 685 33.95 -19.10 -21.23
CA HIS A 685 35.28 -19.58 -20.91
C HIS A 685 35.29 -20.65 -19.80
N GLN A 686 34.41 -20.56 -18.81
CA GLN A 686 34.37 -21.50 -17.68
C GLN A 686 33.36 -22.63 -17.89
N TYR A 687 32.23 -22.38 -18.56
CA TYR A 687 31.13 -23.35 -18.71
C TYR A 687 30.91 -23.85 -20.15
N GLY A 688 31.63 -23.29 -21.14
CA GLY A 688 31.48 -23.67 -22.55
C GLY A 688 30.13 -23.27 -23.18
N ALA A 689 29.36 -22.37 -22.55
CA ALA A 689 28.08 -21.88 -23.05
C ALA A 689 28.25 -20.54 -23.80
N PRO A 690 27.56 -20.28 -24.92
CA PRO A 690 27.78 -19.07 -25.72
C PRO A 690 27.45 -17.77 -24.98
N ASP A 691 26.47 -17.82 -24.07
CA ASP A 691 26.04 -16.73 -23.21
C ASP A 691 25.37 -17.27 -21.93
N THR A 692 25.02 -16.36 -21.04
CA THR A 692 24.31 -16.66 -19.78
C THR A 692 22.92 -17.27 -20.01
N PHE A 693 22.22 -16.94 -21.11
CA PHE A 693 20.91 -17.51 -21.43
C PHE A 693 20.99 -19.00 -21.80
N ALA A 694 21.99 -19.37 -22.59
CA ALA A 694 22.25 -20.76 -22.97
C ALA A 694 22.69 -21.58 -21.75
N LEU A 695 23.56 -21.03 -20.90
CA LEU A 695 23.94 -21.65 -19.62
C LEU A 695 22.71 -21.89 -18.74
N ALA A 696 21.85 -20.90 -18.58
CA ALA A 696 20.64 -21.00 -17.77
C ALA A 696 19.65 -22.07 -18.28
N LYS A 697 19.53 -22.25 -19.61
CA LYS A 697 18.72 -23.34 -20.18
C LYS A 697 19.29 -24.72 -19.82
N ALA A 698 20.61 -24.89 -19.86
CA ALA A 698 21.27 -26.12 -19.45
C ALA A 698 21.09 -26.39 -17.94
N VAL A 699 21.30 -25.37 -17.11
CA VAL A 699 21.07 -25.44 -15.66
C VAL A 699 19.63 -25.83 -15.34
N LEU A 700 18.63 -25.20 -15.96
CA LEU A 700 17.22 -25.52 -15.74
C LEU A 700 16.87 -26.94 -16.15
N ALA A 701 17.47 -27.47 -17.23
CA ALA A 701 17.26 -28.84 -17.66
C ALA A 701 17.74 -29.84 -16.59
N ILE A 702 18.93 -29.62 -16.02
CA ILE A 702 19.47 -30.44 -14.92
C ILE A 702 18.57 -30.36 -13.68
N ILE A 703 18.15 -29.15 -13.28
CA ILE A 703 17.24 -28.96 -12.12
C ILE A 703 15.96 -29.77 -12.29
N ARG A 704 15.35 -29.75 -13.49
CA ARG A 704 14.11 -30.48 -13.77
C ARG A 704 14.27 -32.00 -13.76
N GLU A 705 15.47 -32.50 -14.04
CA GLU A 705 15.78 -33.93 -14.03
C GLU A 705 16.11 -34.45 -12.62
N GLU A 706 16.95 -33.72 -11.87
CA GLU A 706 17.52 -34.19 -10.60
C GLU A 706 16.70 -33.79 -9.37
N HIS A 707 15.94 -32.68 -9.45
CA HIS A 707 15.20 -32.13 -8.32
C HIS A 707 13.72 -31.95 -8.69
N PRO A 708 12.88 -33.00 -8.60
CA PRO A 708 11.49 -32.90 -9.00
C PRO A 708 10.78 -31.82 -8.16
N PRO A 709 9.93 -31.01 -8.80
CA PRO A 709 9.38 -29.81 -8.19
C PRO A 709 8.59 -30.14 -6.92
N MET A 710 8.87 -29.45 -5.82
CA MET A 710 8.04 -29.55 -4.61
C MET A 710 6.63 -29.03 -4.91
N VAL A 711 5.63 -29.88 -4.67
CA VAL A 711 4.21 -29.56 -4.91
C VAL A 711 3.50 -29.49 -3.57
N GLY A 712 3.04 -28.31 -3.18
CA GLY A 712 2.19 -28.19 -1.99
C GLY A 712 1.85 -26.76 -1.60
N VAL A 713 0.66 -26.59 -1.02
CA VAL A 713 0.25 -25.36 -0.33
C VAL A 713 0.75 -25.42 1.11
N THR A 714 1.50 -24.40 1.54
CA THR A 714 1.85 -24.23 2.96
C THR A 714 0.60 -23.97 3.77
N ARG A 715 0.15 -24.97 4.53
CA ARG A 715 -1.05 -24.88 5.36
C ARG A 715 -0.76 -24.15 6.66
N LYS A 716 -1.67 -23.26 7.06
CA LYS A 716 -1.57 -22.53 8.33
C LYS A 716 -2.27 -23.31 9.43
N ASP A 717 -1.52 -23.65 10.46
CA ASP A 717 -2.08 -24.21 11.68
C ASP A 717 -2.91 -23.18 12.44
N ARG A 718 -3.88 -23.68 13.21
CA ARG A 718 -4.56 -22.83 14.18
C ARG A 718 -3.55 -22.38 15.23
N PRO A 719 -3.48 -21.09 15.55
CA PRO A 719 -2.73 -20.65 16.72
C PRO A 719 -3.24 -21.40 17.95
N ALA A 720 -2.32 -21.84 18.82
CA ALA A 720 -2.67 -22.59 20.02
C ALA A 720 -3.74 -21.81 20.82
N PRO A 721 -4.83 -22.46 21.25
CA PRO A 721 -5.88 -21.77 21.96
C PRO A 721 -5.29 -21.15 23.23
N LEU A 722 -5.40 -19.82 23.38
CA LEU A 722 -5.08 -19.10 24.61
C LEU A 722 -5.98 -19.66 25.73
N SER A 723 -5.45 -20.63 26.48
CA SER A 723 -6.25 -21.57 27.28
C SER A 723 -6.58 -21.06 28.67
N SER A 724 -6.04 -19.91 29.10
CA SER A 724 -6.25 -19.46 30.48
C SER A 724 -7.69 -18.99 30.71
N LEU A 725 -8.31 -19.55 31.76
CA LEU A 725 -9.64 -19.18 32.24
C LEU A 725 -9.73 -17.67 32.53
N ARG A 726 -8.64 -17.08 33.02
CA ARG A 726 -8.51 -15.64 33.28
C ARG A 726 -8.69 -14.79 32.01
N LEU A 727 -8.07 -15.18 30.89
CA LEU A 727 -8.24 -14.50 29.61
C LEU A 727 -9.67 -14.62 29.10
N LYS A 728 -10.31 -15.79 29.25
CA LYS A 728 -11.72 -15.98 28.90
C LYS A 728 -12.62 -15.06 29.74
N ILE A 729 -12.43 -15.01 31.06
CA ILE A 729 -13.21 -14.14 31.96
C ILE A 729 -13.01 -12.67 31.61
N MET A 730 -11.78 -12.21 31.37
CA MET A 730 -11.50 -10.83 30.98
C MET A 730 -12.09 -10.45 29.62
N GLN A 731 -12.19 -11.40 28.69
CA GLN A 731 -12.81 -11.16 27.39
C GLN A 731 -14.34 -11.04 27.51
N TYR A 732 -14.98 -11.90 28.31
CA TYR A 732 -16.44 -11.86 28.52
C TYR A 732 -16.91 -10.67 29.38
N SER A 733 -16.05 -10.13 30.26
CA SER A 733 -16.40 -9.03 31.17
C SER A 733 -16.32 -7.64 30.55
N SER A 734 -15.67 -7.49 29.40
CA SER A 734 -15.48 -6.20 28.72
C SER A 734 -16.79 -5.53 28.27
N GLY A 735 -17.73 -6.30 27.71
CA GLY A 735 -19.05 -5.82 27.27
C GLY A 735 -19.94 -5.30 28.42
N PRO A 736 -20.16 -6.07 29.51
CA PRO A 736 -20.89 -5.60 30.70
C PRO A 736 -20.32 -4.32 31.32
N ILE A 737 -19.00 -4.18 31.38
CA ILE A 737 -18.31 -3.02 31.95
C ILE A 737 -18.53 -1.75 31.11
N ALA A 738 -18.64 -1.89 29.79
CA ALA A 738 -18.91 -0.78 28.88
C ALA A 738 -20.35 -0.24 28.98
N LEU A 739 -21.29 -1.04 29.51
CA LEU A 739 -22.74 -0.76 29.49
C LEU A 739 -23.36 -0.46 30.86
N LEU A 740 -22.57 -0.61 31.94
CA LEU A 740 -22.80 -0.03 33.28
C LEU A 740 -23.35 1.42 33.27
N PRO A 741 -22.85 2.32 32.39
CA PRO A 741 -23.40 3.65 32.16
C PRO A 741 -24.91 3.71 31.88
N GLY A 742 -25.39 2.88 30.94
CA GLY A 742 -26.79 2.85 30.52
C GLY A 742 -27.69 2.29 31.61
N LEU A 743 -27.22 1.24 32.30
CA LEU A 743 -27.92 0.63 33.44
C LEU A 743 -28.01 1.58 34.65
N LEU A 744 -26.99 2.39 34.89
CA LEU A 744 -26.99 3.42 35.95
C LEU A 744 -27.97 4.56 35.64
N ILE A 745 -28.02 5.02 34.38
CA ILE A 745 -28.96 6.08 33.96
C ILE A 745 -30.40 5.58 34.04
N ILE A 746 -30.64 4.34 33.59
CA ILE A 746 -31.89 3.62 33.77
C ILE A 746 -32.28 3.55 35.26
N GLY A 747 -31.34 3.17 36.13
CA GLY A 747 -31.57 3.13 37.58
C GLY A 747 -31.91 4.50 38.16
N ILE A 748 -31.32 5.59 37.64
CA ILE A 748 -31.59 6.97 38.06
C ILE A 748 -32.98 7.44 37.60
N ILE A 749 -33.35 7.23 36.33
CA ILE A 749 -34.68 7.57 35.80
C ILE A 749 -35.75 6.82 36.59
N GLN A 750 -35.52 5.54 36.87
CA GLN A 750 -36.43 4.73 37.67
C GLN A 750 -36.49 5.22 39.12
N PHE A 751 -35.37 5.49 39.77
CA PHE A 751 -35.36 6.03 41.13
C PHE A 751 -36.21 7.31 41.26
N TYR A 752 -36.13 8.21 40.28
CA TYR A 752 -36.93 9.46 40.27
C TYR A 752 -38.38 9.29 39.82
N ALA A 753 -38.68 8.34 38.93
CA ALA A 753 -40.05 7.97 38.60
C ALA A 753 -40.77 7.33 39.80
N ILE A 754 -40.02 6.60 40.64
CA ILE A 754 -40.50 5.88 41.81
C ILE A 754 -40.67 6.82 43.02
N SER A 755 -39.90 7.91 43.12
CA SER A 755 -40.00 8.85 44.25
C SER A 755 -41.28 9.70 44.27
N GLY A 756 -42.12 9.62 43.23
CA GLY A 756 -43.38 10.37 43.13
C GLY A 756 -43.21 11.88 42.98
N GLN A 757 -41.99 12.36 42.73
CA GLN A 757 -41.64 13.79 42.71
C GLN A 757 -41.93 14.49 41.37
N PHE A 758 -42.21 13.75 40.29
CA PHE A 758 -42.45 14.29 38.95
C PHE A 758 -43.88 13.99 38.46
N ALA A 759 -44.50 14.94 37.76
CA ALA A 759 -45.76 14.71 37.05
C ALA A 759 -45.57 13.76 35.86
N SER A 760 -46.63 13.09 35.39
CA SER A 760 -46.54 12.14 34.26
C SER A 760 -45.91 12.74 33.01
N ASP A 761 -46.15 14.03 32.78
CA ASP A 761 -45.68 14.75 31.60
C ASP A 761 -44.16 15.03 31.65
N GLN A 762 -43.61 15.22 32.85
CA GLN A 762 -42.18 15.42 33.06
C GLN A 762 -41.39 14.11 32.86
N ILE A 763 -41.94 12.98 33.32
CA ILE A 763 -41.34 11.64 33.10
C ILE A 763 -41.34 11.33 31.60
N MET A 764 -42.44 11.65 30.90
CA MET A 764 -42.55 11.48 29.46
C MET A 764 -41.55 12.37 28.71
N ALA A 765 -41.44 13.66 29.07
CA ALA A 765 -40.47 14.59 28.49
C ALA A 765 -39.01 14.13 28.69
N LEU A 766 -38.68 13.62 29.89
CA LEU A 766 -37.35 13.07 30.20
C LEU A 766 -37.04 11.81 29.37
N SER A 767 -37.96 10.84 29.32
CA SER A 767 -37.78 9.58 28.57
C SER A 767 -37.70 9.81 27.07
N LEU A 768 -38.52 10.73 26.54
CA LEU A 768 -38.46 11.20 25.15
C LEU A 768 -37.11 11.82 24.82
N GLY A 769 -36.60 12.69 25.70
CA GLY A 769 -35.31 13.35 25.51
C GLY A 769 -34.16 12.35 25.43
N ILE A 770 -34.14 11.38 26.34
CA ILE A 770 -33.12 10.32 26.39
C ILE A 770 -33.20 9.41 25.17
N SER A 771 -34.41 8.98 24.79
CA SER A 771 -34.64 8.14 23.60
C SER A 771 -34.23 8.85 22.31
N ALA A 772 -34.58 10.14 22.16
CA ALA A 772 -34.16 10.95 21.01
C ALA A 772 -32.64 11.16 20.98
N GLY A 773 -32.01 11.34 22.15
CA GLY A 773 -30.55 11.48 22.28
C GLY A 773 -29.82 10.21 21.85
N LEU A 774 -30.28 9.04 22.30
CA LEU A 774 -29.77 7.73 21.88
C LEU A 774 -29.93 7.52 20.37
N LEU A 775 -31.10 7.85 19.82
CA LEU A 775 -31.44 7.63 18.42
C LEU A 775 -30.45 8.34 17.48
N LEU A 776 -30.20 9.63 17.75
CA LEU A 776 -29.30 10.44 16.92
C LEU A 776 -27.84 10.03 17.12
N THR A 777 -27.40 9.92 18.38
CA THR A 777 -25.97 9.76 18.68
C THR A 777 -25.45 8.37 18.38
N ASN A 778 -26.30 7.34 18.44
CA ASN A 778 -25.89 5.99 18.08
C ASN A 778 -25.58 5.84 16.58
N GLY A 779 -26.29 6.56 15.71
CA GLY A 779 -25.94 6.63 14.29
C GLY A 779 -24.53 7.18 14.07
N PHE A 780 -24.22 8.33 14.67
CA PHE A 780 -22.88 8.91 14.61
C PHE A 780 -21.82 7.97 15.19
N LEU A 781 -22.12 7.30 16.30
CA LEU A 781 -21.20 6.39 16.97
C LEU A 781 -20.77 5.24 16.05
N GLN A 782 -21.73 4.57 15.40
CA GLN A 782 -21.45 3.46 14.49
C GLN A 782 -20.59 3.89 13.28
N ALA A 783 -20.89 5.07 12.72
CA ALA A 783 -20.10 5.66 11.64
C ALA A 783 -18.68 6.03 12.06
N ILE A 784 -18.53 6.65 13.23
CA ILE A 784 -17.24 7.09 13.78
C ILE A 784 -16.35 5.88 14.10
N MET A 785 -16.92 4.86 14.75
CA MET A 785 -16.17 3.70 15.20
C MET A 785 -15.55 2.92 14.04
N ARG A 786 -16.30 2.73 12.95
CA ARG A 786 -15.82 1.96 11.78
C ARG A 786 -14.58 2.59 11.16
N ARG A 787 -14.64 3.87 10.76
CA ARG A 787 -13.52 4.51 10.07
C ARG A 787 -12.34 4.76 11.01
N THR A 788 -12.59 5.11 12.27
CA THR A 788 -11.50 5.27 13.25
C THR A 788 -10.76 3.95 13.47
N SER A 789 -11.48 2.82 13.52
CA SER A 789 -10.89 1.49 13.62
C SER A 789 -10.04 1.15 12.39
N ILE A 790 -10.47 1.51 11.18
CA ILE A 790 -9.71 1.30 9.94
C ILE A 790 -8.44 2.14 9.94
N CYS A 791 -8.52 3.43 10.30
CA CYS A 791 -7.33 4.28 10.38
C CYS A 791 -6.33 3.78 11.44
N LEU A 792 -6.81 3.24 12.56
CA LEU A 792 -5.95 2.64 13.59
C LEU A 792 -5.33 1.32 13.16
N SER A 793 -6.05 0.48 12.39
CA SER A 793 -5.48 -0.77 11.86
C SER A 793 -4.39 -0.53 10.83
N LEU A 794 -4.48 0.57 10.07
CA LEU A 794 -3.44 1.04 9.15
C LEU A 794 -2.29 1.78 9.88
N ASN A 795 -2.23 1.70 11.20
CA ASN A 795 -1.28 2.40 12.07
C ASN A 795 -1.27 3.94 11.91
N ASN A 796 -2.27 4.52 11.24
CA ASN A 796 -2.41 5.95 10.99
C ASN A 796 -3.20 6.65 12.11
N SER A 797 -2.60 6.66 13.30
CA SER A 797 -3.21 7.20 14.52
C SER A 797 -3.55 8.70 14.45
N ARG A 798 -2.85 9.47 13.62
CA ARG A 798 -3.10 10.91 13.45
C ARG A 798 -4.34 11.18 12.59
N SER A 799 -4.50 10.47 11.47
CA SER A 799 -5.72 10.55 10.64
C SER A 799 -6.95 10.08 11.43
N ALA A 800 -6.80 9.01 12.22
CA ALA A 800 -7.84 8.56 13.16
C ALA A 800 -8.26 9.69 14.12
N GLY A 801 -7.28 10.38 14.74
CA GLY A 801 -7.55 11.50 15.64
C GLY A 801 -8.21 12.71 14.95
N LYS A 802 -7.77 13.08 13.73
CA LYS A 802 -8.39 14.18 12.97
C LYS A 802 -9.81 13.83 12.54
N TYR A 803 -10.04 12.62 12.04
CA TYR A 803 -11.35 12.12 11.62
C TYR A 803 -12.34 12.12 12.78
N LEU A 804 -11.92 11.57 13.93
CA LEU A 804 -12.72 11.56 15.14
C LEU A 804 -13.07 12.98 15.60
N ALA A 805 -12.09 13.89 15.69
CA ALA A 805 -12.34 15.27 16.10
C ALA A 805 -13.25 16.05 15.14
N ARG A 806 -13.19 15.76 13.84
CA ARG A 806 -14.08 16.36 12.82
C ARG A 806 -15.50 15.79 12.93
N SER A 807 -15.62 14.48 13.08
CA SER A 807 -16.91 13.79 13.20
C SER A 807 -17.64 14.13 14.50
N LEU A 808 -16.91 14.25 15.63
CA LEU A 808 -17.48 14.69 16.91
C LEU A 808 -17.99 16.14 16.84
N ARG A 809 -17.30 17.04 16.13
CA ARG A 809 -17.79 18.41 15.91
C ARG A 809 -19.09 18.40 15.11
N LEU A 810 -19.14 17.63 14.02
CA LEU A 810 -20.36 17.49 13.21
C LEU A 810 -21.53 16.92 14.03
N ALA A 811 -21.27 15.89 14.83
CA ALA A 811 -22.27 15.31 15.73
C ALA A 811 -22.76 16.34 16.77
N ALA A 812 -21.87 17.12 17.37
CA ALA A 812 -22.22 18.16 18.33
C ALA A 812 -23.10 19.26 17.71
N PHE A 813 -22.75 19.76 16.53
CA PHE A 813 -23.59 20.74 15.80
C PHE A 813 -24.96 20.16 15.46
N SER A 814 -25.02 18.89 15.04
CA SER A 814 -26.28 18.21 14.71
C SER A 814 -27.17 18.03 15.95
N VAL A 815 -26.58 17.67 17.10
CA VAL A 815 -27.29 17.56 18.38
C VAL A 815 -27.90 18.91 18.76
N ILE A 816 -27.10 19.98 18.78
CA ILE A 816 -27.57 21.32 19.16
C ILE A 816 -28.67 21.81 18.20
N GLY A 817 -28.47 21.68 16.89
CA GLY A 817 -29.46 22.10 15.89
C GLY A 817 -30.79 21.37 16.02
N LEU A 818 -30.76 20.05 16.26
CA LEU A 818 -31.97 19.26 16.48
C LEU A 818 -32.64 19.57 17.82
N ALA A 819 -31.89 19.86 18.89
CA ALA A 819 -32.46 20.31 20.16
C ALA A 819 -33.26 21.61 20.01
N ILE A 820 -32.68 22.60 19.31
CA ILE A 820 -33.33 23.89 19.04
C ILE A 820 -34.58 23.67 18.17
N THR A 821 -34.47 22.85 17.13
CA THR A 821 -35.60 22.55 16.25
C THR A 821 -36.74 21.88 17.01
N ALA A 822 -36.43 20.90 17.88
CA ALA A 822 -37.41 20.23 18.73
C ALA A 822 -38.07 21.20 19.71
N MET A 823 -37.30 22.12 20.33
CA MET A 823 -37.83 23.18 21.19
C MET A 823 -38.81 24.09 20.44
N LEU A 824 -38.45 24.53 19.22
CA LEU A 824 -39.29 25.40 18.39
C LEU A 824 -40.57 24.69 17.94
N LEU A 825 -40.47 23.43 17.49
CA LEU A 825 -41.63 22.64 17.08
C LEU A 825 -42.57 22.35 18.25
N ALA A 826 -42.05 21.94 19.40
CA ALA A 826 -42.86 21.71 20.60
C ALA A 826 -43.55 23.00 21.06
N SER A 827 -42.87 24.15 20.98
CA SER A 827 -43.49 25.45 21.23
C SER A 827 -44.56 25.81 20.20
N TRP A 828 -44.35 25.51 18.92
CA TRP A 828 -45.29 25.81 17.84
C TRP A 828 -46.61 25.03 17.99
N PHE A 829 -46.52 23.75 18.37
CA PHE A 829 -47.68 22.88 18.54
C PHE A 829 -48.27 22.91 19.96
N ASN A 830 -47.77 23.77 20.86
CA ASN A 830 -48.11 23.78 22.29
C ASN A 830 -48.02 22.41 22.95
N ILE A 831 -47.03 21.62 22.54
CA ILE A 831 -46.70 20.34 23.16
C ILE A 831 -45.85 20.65 24.38
N TYR A 832 -46.32 20.25 25.56
CA TYR A 832 -45.70 20.47 26.87
C TYR A 832 -45.67 21.91 27.39
N THR A 833 -45.49 22.07 28.71
CA THR A 833 -45.21 23.38 29.32
C THR A 833 -43.76 23.80 29.02
N PHE A 834 -43.40 25.07 29.30
CA PHE A 834 -42.02 25.54 29.09
C PHE A 834 -40.99 24.72 29.90
N GLU A 835 -41.33 24.37 31.14
CA GLU A 835 -40.47 23.59 32.05
C GLU A 835 -40.22 22.18 31.51
N ASP A 836 -41.27 21.52 31.01
CA ASP A 836 -41.20 20.19 30.41
C ASP A 836 -40.40 20.18 29.09
N ARG A 837 -40.57 21.21 28.24
CA ARG A 837 -39.77 21.37 27.02
C ARG A 837 -38.29 21.58 27.34
N LEU A 838 -37.99 22.37 28.37
CA LEU A 838 -36.63 22.58 28.84
C LEU A 838 -36.03 21.27 29.38
N LEU A 839 -36.79 20.50 30.15
CA LEU A 839 -36.39 19.20 30.66
C LEU A 839 -36.07 18.22 29.52
N PHE A 840 -36.92 18.14 28.49
CA PHE A 840 -36.67 17.34 27.28
C PHE A 840 -35.35 17.73 26.61
N CYS A 841 -35.13 19.03 26.34
CA CYS A 841 -33.93 19.51 25.65
C CYS A 841 -32.65 19.29 26.47
N LEU A 842 -32.72 19.47 27.79
CA LEU A 842 -31.60 19.19 28.69
C LEU A 842 -31.27 17.71 28.70
N ALA A 843 -32.27 16.83 28.85
CA ALA A 843 -32.09 15.39 28.84
C ALA A 843 -31.50 14.89 27.51
N TYR A 844 -32.06 15.36 26.40
CA TYR A 844 -31.58 15.06 25.06
C TYR A 844 -30.12 15.48 24.85
N THR A 845 -29.76 16.72 25.22
CA THR A 845 -28.41 17.24 25.01
C THR A 845 -27.41 16.55 25.94
N ALA A 846 -27.77 16.41 27.22
CA ALA A 846 -26.93 15.78 28.23
C ALA A 846 -26.59 14.34 27.87
N PHE A 847 -27.61 13.57 27.52
CA PHE A 847 -27.44 12.16 27.15
C PHE A 847 -26.64 12.02 25.85
N SER A 848 -26.92 12.86 24.85
CA SER A 848 -26.18 12.86 23.58
C SER A 848 -24.67 13.08 23.79
N ILE A 849 -24.29 14.01 24.67
CA ILE A 849 -22.88 14.31 24.96
C ILE A 849 -22.22 13.13 25.69
N ILE A 850 -22.87 12.58 26.73
CA ILE A 850 -22.33 11.42 27.48
C ILE A 850 -22.14 10.23 26.54
N TRP A 851 -23.11 9.95 25.67
CA TRP A 851 -23.05 8.79 24.78
C TRP A 851 -21.95 8.91 23.72
N LEU A 852 -21.81 10.08 23.07
CA LEU A 852 -20.72 10.36 22.12
C LEU A 852 -19.34 10.30 22.78
N ALA A 853 -19.24 10.80 24.01
CA ALA A 853 -17.98 10.79 24.76
C ALA A 853 -17.62 9.36 25.23
N GLY A 854 -18.61 8.56 25.60
CA GLY A 854 -18.43 7.15 25.92
C GLY A 854 -17.91 6.35 24.73
N GLY A 855 -18.47 6.56 23.55
CA GLY A 855 -17.95 5.99 22.30
C GLY A 855 -16.49 6.33 22.00
N SER A 856 -16.11 7.58 22.28
CA SER A 856 -14.73 8.06 22.12
C SER A 856 -13.76 7.38 23.09
N LEU A 857 -14.21 7.09 24.33
CA LEU A 857 -13.44 6.34 25.31
C LEU A 857 -13.28 4.86 24.94
N SER A 858 -14.32 4.25 24.36
CA SER A 858 -14.25 2.86 23.87
C SER A 858 -13.21 2.70 22.76
N LEU A 859 -13.12 3.67 21.84
CA LEU A 859 -12.06 3.71 20.81
C LEU A 859 -10.65 3.78 21.41
N LEU A 860 -10.50 4.47 22.53
CA LEU A 860 -9.23 4.60 23.25
C LEU A 860 -8.95 3.43 24.20
N LYS A 861 -9.75 2.35 24.17
CA LYS A 861 -9.70 1.22 25.11
C LYS A 861 -9.74 1.69 26.57
N ALA A 862 -10.48 2.78 26.84
CA ALA A 862 -10.55 3.46 28.13
C ALA A 862 -11.97 3.44 28.72
N GLN A 863 -12.83 2.52 28.28
CA GLN A 863 -14.24 2.40 28.68
C GLN A 863 -14.49 2.31 30.19
N VAL A 864 -13.54 1.79 30.97
CA VAL A 864 -13.62 1.77 32.45
C VAL A 864 -13.78 3.18 33.04
N TRP A 865 -13.17 4.19 32.42
CA TRP A 865 -13.25 5.58 32.88
C TRP A 865 -14.63 6.19 32.70
N LEU A 866 -15.44 5.69 31.75
CA LEU A 866 -16.83 6.09 31.61
C LEU A 866 -17.66 5.64 32.82
N GLY A 867 -17.45 4.39 33.26
CA GLY A 867 -18.06 3.86 34.48
C GLY A 867 -17.63 4.64 35.73
N ILE A 868 -16.33 4.94 35.86
CA ILE A 868 -15.81 5.77 36.96
C ILE A 868 -16.44 7.17 36.93
N ALA A 869 -16.47 7.83 35.77
CA ALA A 869 -17.03 9.19 35.64
C ALA A 869 -18.51 9.27 36.03
N LEU A 870 -19.30 8.25 35.67
CA LEU A 870 -20.72 8.20 36.02
C LEU A 870 -20.94 7.85 37.48
N ALA A 871 -20.18 6.91 38.04
CA ALA A 871 -20.24 6.59 39.47
C ALA A 871 -19.85 7.79 40.34
N SER A 872 -18.76 8.50 39.97
CA SER A 872 -18.33 9.73 40.65
C SER A 872 -19.32 10.87 40.51
N GLY A 873 -19.90 11.07 39.31
CA GLY A 873 -20.94 12.08 39.09
C GLY A 873 -22.21 11.79 39.88
N LEU A 874 -22.66 10.54 39.91
CA LEU A 874 -23.81 10.11 40.73
C LEU A 874 -23.53 10.31 42.23
N GLY A 875 -22.35 9.92 42.71
CA GLY A 875 -21.94 10.13 44.10
C GLY A 875 -21.93 11.61 44.49
N LEU A 876 -21.41 12.49 43.61
CA LEU A 876 -21.42 13.94 43.82
C LEU A 876 -22.82 14.54 43.75
N ALA A 877 -23.70 14.03 42.88
CA ALA A 877 -25.11 14.42 42.84
C ALA A 877 -25.80 14.07 44.16
N ILE A 878 -25.67 12.82 44.64
CA ILE A 878 -26.28 12.39 45.90
C ILE A 878 -25.75 13.22 47.08
N ALA A 879 -24.44 13.43 47.17
CA ALA A 879 -23.83 14.25 48.21
C ALA A 879 -24.31 15.71 48.16
N SER A 880 -24.38 16.30 46.96
CA SER A 880 -24.90 17.65 46.76
C SER A 880 -26.38 17.75 47.12
N ASN A 881 -27.18 16.72 46.80
CA ASN A 881 -28.60 16.68 47.12
C ASN A 881 -28.83 16.66 48.64
N LEU A 882 -28.07 15.84 49.37
CA LEU A 882 -28.11 15.76 50.84
C LEU A 882 -27.70 17.08 51.51
N LEU A 883 -26.75 17.82 50.92
CA LEU A 883 -26.28 19.11 51.42
C LEU A 883 -27.23 20.28 51.10
N THR A 884 -27.79 20.31 49.89
CA THR A 884 -28.61 21.42 49.38
C THR A 884 -30.09 21.27 49.68
N GLY A 885 -30.57 20.04 49.92
CA GLY A 885 -31.97 19.74 50.26
C GLY A 885 -32.46 20.34 51.57
N LEU A 886 -31.56 20.83 52.42
CA LEU A 886 -31.89 21.56 53.65
C LEU A 886 -32.24 23.04 53.41
N PHE A 887 -31.87 23.62 52.25
CA PHE A 887 -31.90 25.09 52.06
C PHE A 887 -32.50 25.56 50.73
N LEU A 888 -32.55 24.71 49.69
CA LEU A 888 -33.01 25.10 48.35
C LEU A 888 -34.25 24.31 47.93
N ARG A 889 -35.29 25.01 47.48
CA ARG A 889 -36.49 24.37 46.90
C ARG A 889 -36.13 23.55 45.64
N GLU A 890 -35.17 24.03 44.86
CA GLU A 890 -34.69 23.43 43.59
C GLU A 890 -33.43 22.55 43.76
N HIS A 891 -33.14 22.06 44.96
CA HIS A 891 -31.96 21.25 45.31
C HIS A 891 -31.72 20.04 44.38
N LEU A 892 -32.79 19.44 43.85
CA LEU A 892 -32.73 18.30 42.94
C LEU A 892 -32.11 18.65 41.57
N ILE A 893 -32.47 19.81 41.03
CA ILE A 893 -31.93 20.29 39.74
C ILE A 893 -30.46 20.66 39.92
N VAL A 894 -30.14 21.38 41.00
CA VAL A 894 -28.77 21.81 41.31
C VAL A 894 -27.84 20.61 41.49
N SER A 895 -28.26 19.61 42.27
CA SER A 895 -27.47 18.39 42.51
C SER A 895 -27.26 17.54 41.25
N THR A 896 -28.28 17.45 40.39
CA THR A 896 -28.18 16.75 39.09
C THR A 896 -27.20 17.46 38.14
N VAL A 897 -27.24 18.78 38.08
CA VAL A 897 -26.28 19.59 37.28
C VAL A 897 -24.86 19.42 37.80
N VAL A 898 -24.64 19.42 39.12
CA VAL A 898 -23.31 19.19 39.73
C VAL A 898 -22.76 17.82 39.36
N GLY A 899 -23.58 16.76 39.47
CA GLY A 899 -23.17 15.41 39.08
C GLY A 899 -22.84 15.30 37.59
N PHE A 900 -23.66 15.91 36.74
CA PHE A 900 -23.47 15.91 35.29
C PHE A 900 -22.18 16.63 34.88
N VAL A 901 -21.92 17.82 35.44
CA VAL A 901 -20.68 18.59 35.19
C VAL A 901 -19.45 17.80 35.65
N ALA A 902 -19.52 17.13 36.80
CA ALA A 902 -18.44 16.29 37.29
C ALA A 902 -18.15 15.10 36.35
N THR A 903 -19.19 14.41 35.89
CA THR A 903 -19.05 13.33 34.89
C THR A 903 -18.38 13.84 33.62
N LEU A 904 -18.85 14.96 33.06
CA LEU A 904 -18.25 15.53 31.84
C LEU A 904 -16.80 15.98 32.06
N GLY A 905 -16.47 16.55 33.22
CA GLY A 905 -15.11 16.97 33.57
C GLY A 905 -14.13 15.80 33.58
N ILE A 906 -14.51 14.68 34.21
CA ILE A 906 -13.70 13.45 34.25
C ILE A 906 -13.52 12.88 32.84
N ILE A 907 -14.60 12.76 32.07
CA ILE A 907 -14.53 12.23 30.70
C ILE A 907 -13.63 13.10 29.82
N PHE A 908 -13.80 14.42 29.85
CA PHE A 908 -12.99 15.36 29.06
C PHE A 908 -11.51 15.30 29.45
N TYR A 909 -11.20 15.23 30.74
CA TYR A 909 -9.83 15.08 31.24
C TYR A 909 -9.17 13.79 30.72
N THR A 910 -9.87 12.65 30.84
CA THR A 910 -9.35 11.35 30.36
C THR A 910 -9.15 11.32 28.85
N VAL A 911 -10.16 11.79 28.10
CA VAL A 911 -10.12 11.88 26.63
C VAL A 911 -8.93 12.76 26.21
N ARG A 912 -8.81 13.97 26.76
CA ARG A 912 -7.73 14.91 26.44
C ARG A 912 -6.35 14.33 26.76
N GLY A 913 -6.16 13.72 27.92
CA GLY A 913 -4.88 13.13 28.34
C GLY A 913 -4.43 11.96 27.45
N ARG A 914 -5.35 11.07 27.09
CA ARG A 914 -5.07 9.93 26.21
C ARG A 914 -4.80 10.36 24.76
N PHE A 915 -5.54 11.35 24.26
CA PHE A 915 -5.25 11.94 22.94
C PHE A 915 -3.91 12.65 22.89
N ALA A 916 -3.52 13.36 23.95
CA ALA A 916 -2.21 13.99 24.03
C ALA A 916 -1.07 12.95 23.96
N LYS A 917 -1.26 11.77 24.57
CA LYS A 917 -0.29 10.66 24.50
C LYS A 917 -0.18 10.07 23.09
N ILE A 918 -1.31 9.86 22.41
CA ILE A 918 -1.33 9.42 20.99
C ILE A 918 -0.64 10.47 20.10
N ARG A 919 -0.86 11.77 20.35
CA ARG A 919 -0.27 12.85 19.56
C ARG A 919 1.24 13.00 19.77
N LYS A 920 1.79 12.66 20.95
CA LYS A 920 3.22 12.74 21.26
C LYS A 920 4.07 11.62 20.63
N ASN A 921 3.50 10.45 20.39
CA ASN A 921 4.23 9.28 19.88
C ASN A 921 4.30 9.20 18.33
N VAL A 922 3.91 10.26 17.62
CA VAL A 922 3.72 10.21 16.16
C VAL A 922 4.56 11.30 15.48
N LYS A 923 5.42 10.90 14.51
CA LYS A 923 6.22 11.80 13.67
C LYS A 923 5.31 12.82 12.95
N ARG A 924 5.83 14.03 12.71
CA ARG A 924 5.09 15.18 12.15
C ARG A 924 4.75 15.00 10.65
N GLU A 925 3.88 14.08 10.27
CA GLU A 925 3.44 13.97 8.86
C GLU A 925 2.07 14.61 8.61
N ARG A 926 1.97 15.32 7.47
CA ARG A 926 0.76 16.01 7.01
C ARG A 926 -0.17 15.04 6.25
N ALA A 927 -0.82 14.11 6.95
CA ALA A 927 -1.86 13.30 6.33
C ALA A 927 -3.09 14.16 5.96
N ALA A 928 -3.43 14.25 4.68
CA ALA A 928 -4.67 14.85 4.17
C ALA A 928 -5.85 13.93 4.51
N LEU A 929 -6.99 14.51 4.91
CA LEU A 929 -8.23 13.75 5.12
C LEU A 929 -9.06 13.75 3.84
N PRO A 930 -9.85 12.69 3.58
CA PRO A 930 -10.81 12.68 2.48
C PRO A 930 -11.79 13.87 2.56
N SER A 931 -12.46 14.16 1.44
CA SER A 931 -13.48 15.20 1.36
C SER A 931 -14.63 14.93 2.35
N ASN A 932 -15.30 15.99 2.81
CA ASN A 932 -16.48 15.88 3.70
C ASN A 932 -17.57 14.99 3.09
N SER A 933 -17.78 15.13 1.78
CA SER A 933 -18.78 14.40 1.03
C SER A 933 -18.53 12.90 1.10
N TYR A 934 -17.31 12.47 0.84
CA TYR A 934 -16.95 11.05 0.90
C TYR A 934 -17.13 10.47 2.31
N MET A 935 -16.64 11.17 3.34
CA MET A 935 -16.78 10.73 4.73
C MET A 935 -18.25 10.54 5.14
N LEU A 936 -19.14 11.45 4.72
CA LEU A 936 -20.57 11.35 4.98
C LEU A 936 -21.22 10.16 4.26
N TYR A 937 -20.86 9.95 2.99
CA TYR A 937 -21.39 8.84 2.19
C TYR A 937 -21.04 7.48 2.80
N GLU A 938 -19.77 7.27 3.15
CA GLU A 938 -19.31 6.02 3.77
C GLU A 938 -19.94 5.80 5.16
N ALA A 939 -20.13 6.87 5.93
CA ALA A 939 -20.78 6.85 7.23
C ALA A 939 -22.28 6.53 7.16
N ALA A 940 -22.97 6.91 6.09
CA ALA A 940 -24.43 6.92 6.03
C ALA A 940 -25.09 5.55 6.30
N PRO A 941 -24.64 4.41 5.75
CA PRO A 941 -25.25 3.11 6.05
C PRO A 941 -25.10 2.68 7.50
N TYR A 942 -23.95 2.97 8.12
CA TYR A 942 -23.69 2.68 9.53
C TYR A 942 -24.51 3.61 10.44
N PHE A 943 -24.63 4.88 10.06
CA PHE A 943 -25.52 5.84 10.72
C PHE A 943 -26.96 5.37 10.70
N THR A 944 -27.43 4.96 9.51
CA THR A 944 -28.80 4.47 9.28
C THR A 944 -29.08 3.23 10.11
N TYR A 945 -28.16 2.27 10.14
CA TYR A 945 -28.27 1.09 11.00
C TYR A 945 -28.36 1.47 12.48
N GLY A 946 -27.44 2.32 12.96
CA GLY A 946 -27.42 2.75 14.35
C GLY A 946 -28.71 3.46 14.78
N MET A 947 -29.29 4.27 13.89
CA MET A 947 -30.57 4.94 14.10
C MET A 947 -31.73 3.94 14.14
N PHE A 948 -31.92 3.11 13.11
CA PHE A 948 -33.03 2.15 13.07
C PHE A 948 -32.96 1.12 14.21
N TYR A 949 -31.76 0.71 14.60
CA TYR A 949 -31.53 -0.17 15.73
C TYR A 949 -32.10 0.42 17.05
N VAL A 950 -31.77 1.68 17.35
CA VAL A 950 -32.27 2.34 18.55
C VAL A 950 -33.77 2.61 18.43
N ALA A 951 -34.25 3.03 17.27
CA ALA A 951 -35.68 3.20 17.02
C ALA A 951 -36.45 1.91 17.30
N PHE A 952 -35.88 0.75 16.94
CA PHE A 952 -36.51 -0.55 17.17
C PHE A 952 -36.62 -0.90 18.66
N ILE A 953 -35.60 -0.56 19.47
CA ILE A 953 -35.61 -0.74 20.92
C ILE A 953 -36.62 0.19 21.60
N THR A 954 -36.69 1.46 21.17
CA THR A 954 -37.49 2.48 21.85
C THR A 954 -38.95 2.51 21.41
N ALA A 955 -39.28 2.10 20.19
CA ALA A 955 -40.64 2.09 19.66
C ALA A 955 -41.75 1.48 20.56
N PRO A 956 -41.57 0.36 21.28
CA PRO A 956 -42.61 -0.16 22.18
C PRO A 956 -42.97 0.82 23.32
N HIS A 957 -42.03 1.64 23.77
CA HIS A 957 -42.26 2.69 24.75
C HIS A 957 -43.21 3.75 24.17
N PHE A 958 -42.91 4.26 22.97
CA PHE A 958 -43.75 5.23 22.27
C PHE A 958 -45.15 4.72 21.95
N LEU A 959 -45.25 3.48 21.44
CA LEU A 959 -46.53 2.85 21.14
C LEU A 959 -47.38 2.67 22.40
N GLY A 960 -46.75 2.34 23.53
CA GLY A 960 -47.41 2.27 24.82
C GLY A 960 -47.98 3.62 25.30
N TRP A 961 -47.24 4.72 25.10
CA TRP A 961 -47.70 6.06 25.49
C TRP A 961 -48.91 6.54 24.69
N LEU A 962 -48.95 6.20 23.40
CA LEU A 962 -50.05 6.57 22.50
C LEU A 962 -51.29 5.67 22.69
N GLY A 963 -51.11 4.48 23.25
CA GLY A 963 -52.17 3.47 23.35
C GLY A 963 -53.34 3.83 24.25
N LYS A 964 -54.50 3.23 23.98
CA LYS A 964 -55.71 3.35 24.80
C LYS A 964 -55.54 2.57 26.10
N VAL A 965 -55.81 3.21 27.23
CA VAL A 965 -55.81 2.55 28.55
C VAL A 965 -57.23 2.10 28.88
N SER A 966 -57.44 0.79 29.03
CA SER A 966 -58.74 0.20 29.36
C SER A 966 -58.87 -0.07 30.86
N GLY A 967 -60.01 0.28 31.47
CA GLY A 967 -60.30 0.02 32.89
C GLY A 967 -60.07 1.23 33.81
N ASP A 968 -60.23 1.03 35.12
CA ASP A 968 -60.16 2.08 36.17
C ASP A 968 -58.72 2.50 36.54
N GLN A 969 -57.73 2.14 35.70
CA GLN A 969 -56.33 2.46 35.94
C GLN A 969 -56.00 3.86 35.42
N SER A 970 -55.34 4.68 36.24
CA SER A 970 -54.79 5.96 35.76
C SER A 970 -53.71 5.71 34.71
N ARG A 971 -53.73 6.53 33.64
CA ARG A 971 -52.77 6.50 32.54
C ARG A 971 -51.32 6.60 33.00
N SER A 972 -51.06 7.35 34.08
CA SER A 972 -49.73 7.46 34.67
C SER A 972 -49.20 6.12 35.19
N TRP A 973 -50.05 5.33 35.85
CA TRP A 973 -49.70 4.01 36.38
C TRP A 973 -49.51 2.96 35.28
N ALA A 974 -50.35 3.01 34.23
CA ALA A 974 -50.24 2.14 33.07
C ALA A 974 -48.88 2.33 32.35
N ILE A 975 -48.49 3.58 32.12
CA ILE A 975 -47.20 3.93 31.50
C ILE A 975 -46.04 3.55 32.42
N ALA A 976 -46.09 3.89 33.71
CA ALA A 976 -45.02 3.57 34.66
C ALA A 976 -44.78 2.06 34.78
N SER A 977 -45.84 1.25 34.75
CA SER A 977 -45.74 -0.22 34.79
C SER A 977 -45.04 -0.77 33.54
N LEU A 978 -45.37 -0.24 32.36
CA LEU A 978 -44.76 -0.63 31.08
C LEU A 978 -43.28 -0.28 31.04
N GLU A 979 -42.94 0.96 31.39
CA GLU A 979 -41.56 1.45 31.43
C GLU A 979 -40.72 0.62 32.40
N LEU A 980 -41.25 0.32 33.60
CA LEU A 980 -40.57 -0.49 34.60
C LEU A 980 -40.33 -1.92 34.09
N GLY A 981 -41.36 -2.57 33.53
CA GLY A 981 -41.26 -3.93 33.01
C GLY A 981 -40.26 -4.08 31.86
N LEU A 982 -40.33 -3.21 30.83
CA LEU A 982 -39.40 -3.23 29.70
C LEU A 982 -37.96 -2.95 30.12
N THR A 983 -37.78 -2.02 31.03
CA THR A 983 -36.45 -1.62 31.49
C THR A 983 -35.79 -2.70 32.35
N LEU A 984 -36.56 -3.37 33.22
CA LEU A 984 -36.07 -4.53 33.98
C LEU A 984 -35.72 -5.72 33.08
N ALA A 985 -36.33 -5.84 31.90
CA ALA A 985 -36.05 -6.92 30.96
C ALA A 985 -34.82 -6.70 30.06
N LEU A 986 -34.27 -5.48 30.00
CA LEU A 986 -33.13 -5.12 29.15
C LEU A 986 -31.73 -5.67 29.58
N PRO A 987 -31.38 -5.77 30.89
CA PRO A 987 -30.03 -6.14 31.33
C PRO A 987 -29.50 -7.48 30.77
N PRO A 988 -30.30 -8.56 30.63
CA PRO A 988 -29.81 -9.79 30.02
C PRO A 988 -29.25 -9.61 28.60
N LEU A 989 -29.92 -8.82 27.75
CA LEU A 989 -29.47 -8.52 26.39
C LEU A 989 -28.11 -7.82 26.40
N VAL A 990 -27.95 -6.87 27.32
CA VAL A 990 -26.74 -6.07 27.52
C VAL A 990 -25.57 -6.92 28.03
N LEU A 991 -25.80 -7.75 29.05
CA LEU A 991 -24.76 -8.57 29.69
C LEU A 991 -24.15 -9.62 28.74
N VAL A 992 -24.94 -10.12 27.80
CA VAL A 992 -24.48 -11.15 26.85
C VAL A 992 -23.70 -10.53 25.68
N GLY A 993 -23.62 -9.19 25.59
CA GLY A 993 -22.84 -8.48 24.56
C GLY A 993 -21.39 -8.95 24.44
N GLY A 994 -20.73 -9.32 25.55
CA GLY A 994 -19.36 -9.86 25.54
C GLY A 994 -19.21 -11.19 24.79
N PHE A 995 -20.27 -12.01 24.70
CA PHE A 995 -20.27 -13.22 23.87
C PHE A 995 -20.28 -12.89 22.39
N ALA A 996 -21.02 -11.85 22.00
CA ALA A 996 -21.11 -11.42 20.62
C ALA A 996 -19.80 -10.78 20.14
N GLU A 997 -19.16 -9.96 20.98
CA GLU A 997 -17.84 -9.38 20.71
C GLU A 997 -16.78 -10.47 20.53
N ARG A 998 -16.78 -11.48 21.41
CA ARG A 998 -15.88 -12.65 21.28
C ARG A 998 -16.12 -13.39 19.97
N ALA A 999 -17.36 -13.63 19.57
CA ALA A 999 -17.69 -14.34 18.34
C ALA A 999 -17.13 -13.61 17.11
N VAL A 1000 -17.25 -12.28 17.05
CA VAL A 1000 -16.69 -11.45 15.97
C VAL A 1000 -15.16 -11.47 15.98
N ARG A 1001 -14.54 -11.47 17.16
CA ARG A 1001 -13.07 -11.56 17.26
C ARG A 1001 -12.54 -12.90 16.71
N LEU A 1002 -13.16 -14.00 17.14
CA LEU A 1002 -12.80 -15.35 16.68
C LEU A 1002 -13.12 -15.57 15.20
N PHE A 1003 -14.10 -14.85 14.66
CA PHE A 1003 -14.47 -14.95 13.24
C PHE A 1003 -13.29 -14.64 12.32
N TRP A 1004 -12.52 -13.58 12.57
CA TRP A 1004 -11.38 -13.22 11.72
C TRP A 1004 -10.23 -14.24 11.82
N GLU A 1005 -9.96 -14.74 13.02
CA GLU A 1005 -8.95 -15.78 13.24
C GLU A 1005 -9.33 -17.08 12.51
N GLU A 1006 -10.59 -17.51 12.62
CA GLU A 1006 -11.09 -18.70 11.91
C GLU A 1006 -11.16 -18.47 10.40
N ALA A 1007 -11.58 -17.29 9.94
CA ALA A 1007 -11.65 -16.97 8.52
C ALA A 1007 -10.26 -16.97 7.88
N LYS A 1008 -9.24 -16.37 8.51
CA LYS A 1008 -7.87 -16.38 8.00
C LYS A 1008 -7.32 -17.80 7.86
N VAL A 1009 -7.50 -18.64 8.89
CA VAL A 1009 -7.05 -20.05 8.85
C VAL A 1009 -7.88 -20.88 7.86
N ALA A 1010 -9.18 -20.63 7.77
CA ALA A 1010 -10.05 -21.32 6.81
C ALA A 1010 -9.67 -20.98 5.37
N GLN A 1011 -9.34 -19.72 5.08
CA GLN A 1011 -8.96 -19.26 3.75
C GLN A 1011 -7.64 -19.90 3.28
N ALA A 1012 -6.61 -19.91 4.15
CA ALA A 1012 -5.32 -20.53 3.87
C ALA A 1012 -5.41 -22.04 3.62
N ASN A 1013 -6.38 -22.70 4.25
CA ASN A 1013 -6.54 -24.16 4.18
C ASN A 1013 -7.64 -24.61 3.20
N THR A 1014 -8.32 -23.68 2.52
CA THR A 1014 -9.32 -24.03 1.50
C THR A 1014 -8.64 -24.03 0.14
N SER A 1015 -8.78 -25.12 -0.60
CA SER A 1015 -8.26 -25.21 -1.98
C SER A 1015 -8.91 -24.14 -2.86
N GLY A 1016 -8.10 -23.50 -3.70
CA GLY A 1016 -8.55 -22.55 -4.71
C GLY A 1016 -9.48 -23.16 -5.75
N LEU A 1017 -9.49 -24.49 -5.92
CA LEU A 1017 -10.42 -25.22 -6.79
C LEU A 1017 -11.79 -25.51 -6.13
N ALA A 1018 -11.93 -25.27 -4.82
CA ALA A 1018 -13.13 -25.59 -4.05
C ALA A 1018 -13.50 -24.45 -3.09
N VAL A 1019 -13.58 -23.22 -3.62
CA VAL A 1019 -13.80 -21.99 -2.84
C VAL A 1019 -15.10 -22.00 -2.04
N ASP A 1020 -16.10 -22.76 -2.49
CA ASP A 1020 -17.41 -22.90 -1.84
C ASP A 1020 -17.32 -23.63 -0.48
N GLN A 1021 -16.26 -24.39 -0.23
CA GLN A 1021 -15.99 -25.01 1.08
C GLN A 1021 -15.74 -23.97 2.17
N PHE A 1022 -15.17 -22.80 1.81
CA PHE A 1022 -14.91 -21.71 2.75
C PHE A 1022 -16.22 -21.17 3.36
N GLY A 1023 -17.21 -20.87 2.51
CA GLY A 1023 -18.52 -20.42 2.95
C GLY A 1023 -19.23 -21.46 3.83
N ARG A 1024 -19.15 -22.74 3.46
CA ARG A 1024 -19.71 -23.85 4.27
C ARG A 1024 -19.07 -23.92 5.66
N ARG A 1025 -17.75 -23.77 5.75
CA ARG A 1025 -17.02 -23.77 7.04
C ARG A 1025 -17.41 -22.59 7.93
N LEU A 1026 -17.49 -21.39 7.37
CA LEU A 1026 -17.90 -20.19 8.13
C LEU A 1026 -19.37 -20.24 8.54
N LEU A 1027 -20.25 -20.85 7.74
CA LEU A 1027 -21.64 -21.11 8.13
C LEU A 1027 -21.74 -22.06 9.33
N VAL A 1028 -20.92 -23.11 9.38
CA VAL A 1028 -20.86 -24.03 10.54
C VAL A 1028 -20.38 -23.28 11.79
N PHE A 1029 -19.31 -22.48 11.67
CA PHE A 1029 -18.83 -21.62 12.75
C PHE A 1029 -19.92 -20.68 13.27
N TYR A 1030 -20.59 -19.97 12.36
CA TYR A 1030 -21.68 -19.05 12.70
C TYR A 1030 -22.83 -19.76 13.42
N ARG A 1031 -23.28 -20.93 12.94
CA ARG A 1031 -24.36 -21.69 13.60
C ARG A 1031 -23.97 -22.11 15.02
N HIS A 1032 -22.72 -22.50 15.21
CA HIS A 1032 -22.21 -22.92 16.51
C HIS A 1032 -22.10 -21.74 17.50
N GLU A 1033 -21.53 -20.61 17.08
CA GLU A 1033 -21.44 -19.42 17.92
C GLU A 1033 -22.82 -18.80 18.20
N ARG A 1034 -23.74 -18.84 17.22
CA ARG A 1034 -25.14 -18.45 17.44
C ARG A 1034 -25.81 -19.31 18.51
N ARG A 1035 -25.61 -20.63 18.47
CA ARG A 1035 -26.15 -21.54 19.50
C ARG A 1035 -25.59 -21.20 20.88
N ARG A 1036 -24.29 -20.94 20.99
CA ARG A 1036 -23.64 -20.54 22.26
C ARG A 1036 -24.19 -19.22 22.78
N TYR A 1037 -24.31 -18.20 21.92
CA TYR A 1037 -24.91 -16.92 22.26
C TYR A 1037 -26.37 -17.09 22.73
N SER A 1038 -27.15 -17.91 22.04
CA SER A 1038 -28.54 -18.22 22.40
C SER A 1038 -28.68 -18.88 23.77
N ILE A 1039 -27.83 -19.86 24.07
CA ILE A 1039 -27.80 -20.53 25.38
C ILE A 1039 -27.39 -19.53 26.47
N ALA A 1040 -26.35 -18.73 26.23
CA ALA A 1040 -25.91 -17.71 27.19
C ALA A 1040 -27.02 -16.67 27.47
N LEU A 1041 -27.68 -16.16 26.42
CA LEU A 1041 -28.78 -15.20 26.55
C LEU A 1041 -29.96 -15.79 27.33
N PHE A 1042 -30.32 -17.04 27.08
CA PHE A 1042 -31.35 -17.73 27.84
C PHE A 1042 -30.96 -17.89 29.31
N LEU A 1043 -29.76 -18.40 29.60
CA LEU A 1043 -29.30 -18.60 30.98
C LEU A 1043 -29.21 -17.29 31.77
N VAL A 1044 -28.66 -16.23 31.17
CA VAL A 1044 -28.58 -14.91 31.82
C VAL A 1044 -29.98 -14.34 32.05
N SER A 1045 -30.92 -14.53 31.12
CA SER A 1045 -32.31 -14.09 31.30
C SER A 1045 -32.99 -14.83 32.46
N VAL A 1046 -32.77 -16.14 32.59
CA VAL A 1046 -33.31 -16.94 33.72
C VAL A 1046 -32.70 -16.50 35.04
N VAL A 1047 -31.36 -16.37 35.11
CA VAL A 1047 -30.66 -15.93 36.33
C VAL A 1047 -31.12 -14.53 36.77
N PHE A 1048 -31.36 -13.63 35.82
CA PHE A 1048 -31.84 -12.28 36.11
C PHE A 1048 -33.33 -12.24 36.48
N ALA A 1049 -34.15 -13.15 35.95
CA ALA A 1049 -35.56 -13.24 36.28
C ALA A 1049 -35.82 -13.73 37.72
N ILE A 1050 -34.94 -14.57 38.29
CA ILE A 1050 -35.13 -15.16 39.63
C ILE A 1050 -35.20 -14.09 40.74
N PRO A 1051 -34.24 -13.16 40.89
CA PRO A 1051 -34.32 -12.11 41.91
C PRO A 1051 -35.53 -11.19 41.73
N ILE A 1052 -35.87 -10.84 40.48
CA ILE A 1052 -37.01 -9.97 40.18
C ILE A 1052 -38.32 -10.68 40.54
N TRP A 1053 -38.44 -11.96 40.19
CA TRP A 1053 -39.58 -12.79 40.58
C TRP A 1053 -39.71 -12.91 42.10
N LEU A 1054 -38.61 -13.10 42.83
CA LEU A 1054 -38.62 -13.12 44.31
C LEU A 1054 -39.06 -11.78 44.89
N LEU A 1055 -38.52 -10.66 44.40
CA LEU A 1055 -38.91 -9.32 44.85
C LEU A 1055 -40.40 -9.03 44.64
N ILE A 1056 -40.97 -9.56 43.56
CA ILE A 1056 -42.40 -9.43 43.26
C ILE A 1056 -43.23 -10.38 44.13
N HIS A 1057 -42.79 -11.63 44.31
CA HIS A 1057 -43.49 -12.64 45.11
C HIS A 1057 -43.62 -12.25 46.59
N PHE A 1058 -42.60 -11.59 47.15
CA PHE A 1058 -42.64 -11.08 48.53
C PHE A 1058 -43.31 -9.71 48.67
N ASP A 1059 -43.98 -9.22 47.63
CA ASP A 1059 -44.71 -7.95 47.60
C ASP A 1059 -43.85 -6.72 47.97
N ILE A 1060 -42.52 -6.86 47.83
CA ILE A 1060 -41.56 -5.80 48.13
C ILE A 1060 -41.73 -4.65 47.12
N PHE A 1061 -42.08 -4.97 45.88
CA PHE A 1061 -42.37 -3.98 44.83
C PHE A 1061 -43.60 -3.11 45.13
N SER A 1062 -44.71 -3.68 45.59
CA SER A 1062 -45.91 -2.89 45.87
C SER A 1062 -45.70 -2.01 47.11
N ALA A 1063 -45.01 -2.52 48.13
CA ALA A 1063 -44.68 -1.81 49.37
C ALA A 1063 -43.71 -0.64 49.17
N TRP A 1064 -42.80 -0.71 48.19
CA TRP A 1064 -41.84 0.36 47.89
C TRP A 1064 -42.32 1.34 46.81
N ILE A 1065 -43.16 0.91 45.87
CA ILE A 1065 -43.30 1.58 44.55
C ILE A 1065 -44.76 1.93 44.22
N GLY A 1066 -45.75 1.33 44.89
CA GLY A 1066 -47.17 1.61 44.66
C GLY A 1066 -47.71 1.21 43.27
N VAL A 1067 -46.91 0.49 42.47
CA VAL A 1067 -47.26 0.05 41.10
C VAL A 1067 -48.04 -1.26 41.15
N ASN A 1068 -48.92 -1.48 40.17
CA ASN A 1068 -49.58 -2.77 39.96
C ASN A 1068 -48.53 -3.86 39.64
N THR A 1069 -48.26 -4.72 40.62
CA THR A 1069 -47.25 -5.78 40.55
C THR A 1069 -47.54 -6.79 39.45
N ASP A 1070 -48.80 -7.15 39.22
CA ASP A 1070 -49.21 -8.11 38.18
C ASP A 1070 -48.95 -7.58 36.76
N ALA A 1071 -49.22 -6.29 36.53
CA ALA A 1071 -48.97 -5.65 35.24
C ALA A 1071 -47.46 -5.60 34.91
N VAL A 1072 -46.63 -5.27 35.91
CA VAL A 1072 -45.17 -5.22 35.77
C VAL A 1072 -44.59 -6.60 35.45
N VAL A 1073 -45.10 -7.69 36.06
CA VAL A 1073 -44.68 -9.07 35.75
C VAL A 1073 -44.96 -9.41 34.29
N ILE A 1074 -46.17 -9.12 33.80
CA ILE A 1074 -46.55 -9.41 32.41
C ILE A 1074 -45.62 -8.66 31.45
N PHE A 1075 -45.37 -7.38 31.71
CA PHE A 1075 -44.49 -6.55 30.88
C PHE A 1075 -43.03 -7.00 30.95
N PHE A 1076 -42.54 -7.41 32.12
CA PHE A 1076 -41.20 -7.95 32.29
C PHE A 1076 -41.01 -9.27 31.52
N ILE A 1077 -41.93 -10.23 31.66
CA ILE A 1077 -41.84 -11.52 30.95
C ILE A 1077 -41.95 -11.32 29.44
N ALA A 1078 -42.93 -10.53 28.98
CA ALA A 1078 -43.08 -10.23 27.56
C ALA A 1078 -41.87 -9.48 27.00
N GLY A 1079 -41.30 -8.56 27.79
CA GLY A 1079 -40.05 -7.87 27.50
C GLY A 1079 -38.87 -8.84 27.36
N LEU A 1080 -38.70 -9.79 28.28
CA LEU A 1080 -37.63 -10.80 28.21
C LEU A 1080 -37.75 -11.65 26.93
N VAL A 1081 -38.97 -12.04 26.55
CA VAL A 1081 -39.21 -12.79 25.31
C VAL A 1081 -38.86 -11.94 24.09
N ALA A 1082 -39.31 -10.68 24.04
CA ALA A 1082 -39.01 -9.78 22.93
C ALA A 1082 -37.50 -9.50 22.81
N TYR A 1083 -36.83 -9.17 23.91
CA TYR A 1083 -35.38 -8.91 23.94
C TYR A 1083 -34.54 -10.15 23.64
N TYR A 1084 -35.01 -11.35 23.99
CA TYR A 1084 -34.37 -12.59 23.58
C TYR A 1084 -34.32 -12.72 22.05
N TRP A 1085 -35.46 -12.51 21.37
CA TRP A 1085 -35.51 -12.53 19.91
C TRP A 1085 -34.72 -11.37 19.30
N LEU A 1086 -34.88 -10.15 19.82
CA LEU A 1086 -34.10 -9.00 19.37
C LEU A 1086 -32.59 -9.29 19.43
N GLY A 1087 -32.09 -9.83 20.54
CA GLY A 1087 -30.69 -10.20 20.70
C GLY A 1087 -30.18 -11.18 19.65
N GLN A 1088 -30.99 -12.18 19.27
CA GLN A 1088 -30.64 -13.07 18.16
C GLN A 1088 -30.49 -12.32 16.84
N GLY A 1089 -31.38 -11.37 16.56
CA GLY A 1089 -31.32 -10.56 15.34
C GLY A 1089 -30.11 -9.63 15.30
N LEU A 1090 -29.75 -9.04 16.45
CA LEU A 1090 -28.55 -8.21 16.59
C LEU A 1090 -27.27 -9.03 16.38
N PHE A 1091 -27.20 -10.22 16.99
CA PHE A 1091 -26.09 -11.14 16.79
C PHE A 1091 -25.89 -11.48 15.30
N ASN A 1092 -26.99 -11.73 14.57
CA ASN A 1092 -26.93 -11.98 13.12
C ASN A 1092 -26.38 -10.78 12.34
N CYS A 1093 -26.81 -9.57 12.69
CA CYS A 1093 -26.37 -8.33 12.03
C CYS A 1093 -24.88 -8.05 12.24
N MET A 1094 -24.30 -8.47 13.37
CA MET A 1094 -22.88 -8.27 13.66
C MET A 1094 -21.98 -8.91 12.59
N PHE A 1095 -22.28 -10.11 12.10
CA PHE A 1095 -21.49 -10.74 11.03
C PHE A 1095 -21.57 -9.97 9.71
N GLY A 1096 -22.73 -9.41 9.36
CA GLY A 1096 -22.89 -8.55 8.20
C GLY A 1096 -22.07 -7.26 8.33
N LEU A 1097 -22.07 -6.63 9.50
CA LEU A 1097 -21.27 -5.43 9.79
C LEU A 1097 -19.77 -5.71 9.77
N THR A 1098 -19.35 -6.87 10.30
CA THR A 1098 -17.95 -7.34 10.27
C THR A 1098 -17.44 -7.43 8.85
N LEU A 1099 -18.22 -8.05 7.95
CA LEU A 1099 -17.94 -8.17 6.52
C LEU A 1099 -18.26 -6.88 5.71
N ALA A 1100 -18.34 -5.72 6.37
CA ALA A 1100 -18.58 -4.43 5.75
C ALA A 1100 -19.90 -4.33 4.93
N ARG A 1101 -20.94 -5.10 5.29
CA ARG A 1101 -22.28 -5.07 4.65
C ARG A 1101 -23.36 -4.53 5.60
N PRO A 1102 -23.33 -3.24 5.96
CA PRO A 1102 -24.33 -2.62 6.82
C PRO A 1102 -25.74 -2.63 6.21
N THR A 1103 -25.87 -2.64 4.89
CA THR A 1103 -27.16 -2.69 4.19
C THR A 1103 -27.98 -3.95 4.52
N VAL A 1104 -27.30 -5.08 4.78
CA VAL A 1104 -27.94 -6.32 5.23
C VAL A 1104 -28.60 -6.11 6.60
N ALA A 1105 -27.88 -5.47 7.52
CA ALA A 1105 -28.38 -5.18 8.84
C ALA A 1105 -29.53 -4.16 8.80
N VAL A 1106 -29.40 -3.09 8.01
CA VAL A 1106 -30.46 -2.08 7.81
C VAL A 1106 -31.75 -2.73 7.29
N ARG A 1107 -31.67 -3.52 6.20
CA ARG A 1107 -32.84 -4.19 5.63
C ARG A 1107 -33.55 -5.09 6.63
N ALA A 1108 -32.78 -5.85 7.41
CA ALA A 1108 -33.35 -6.73 8.43
C ALA A 1108 -34.09 -5.94 9.53
N VAL A 1109 -33.47 -4.90 10.08
CA VAL A 1109 -34.08 -4.07 11.14
C VAL A 1109 -35.34 -3.37 10.64
N VAL A 1110 -35.29 -2.81 9.42
CA VAL A 1110 -36.45 -2.13 8.80
C VAL A 1110 -37.63 -3.09 8.65
N VAL A 1111 -37.42 -4.34 8.22
CA VAL A 1111 -38.50 -5.34 8.14
C VAL A 1111 -39.14 -5.59 9.50
N GLY A 1112 -38.34 -5.79 10.55
CA GLY A 1112 -38.86 -5.95 11.90
C GLY A 1112 -39.64 -4.73 12.38
N MET A 1113 -39.12 -3.53 12.13
CA MET A 1113 -39.73 -2.27 12.52
C MET A 1113 -41.06 -2.02 11.82
N ILE A 1114 -41.16 -2.33 10.52
CA ILE A 1114 -42.42 -2.23 9.77
C ILE A 1114 -43.47 -3.15 10.39
N VAL A 1115 -43.13 -4.42 10.66
CA VAL A 1115 -44.07 -5.38 11.28
C VAL A 1115 -44.54 -4.87 12.64
N MET A 1116 -43.62 -4.37 13.47
CA MET A 1116 -43.95 -3.82 14.78
C MET A 1116 -44.87 -2.59 14.67
N LEU A 1117 -44.61 -1.65 13.77
CA LEU A 1117 -45.44 -0.44 13.63
C LEU A 1117 -46.81 -0.75 13.02
N VAL A 1118 -46.86 -1.60 11.99
CA VAL A 1118 -48.11 -1.98 11.30
C VAL A 1118 -49.04 -2.75 12.23
N LEU A 1119 -48.52 -3.62 13.10
CA LEU A 1119 -49.32 -4.31 14.12
C LEU A 1119 -49.56 -3.43 15.35
N GLY A 1120 -48.54 -2.70 15.78
CA GLY A 1120 -48.53 -1.98 17.04
C GLY A 1120 -49.42 -0.75 17.05
N ILE A 1121 -49.44 0.06 15.98
CA ILE A 1121 -50.26 1.28 15.93
C ILE A 1121 -51.76 0.94 16.05
N PRO A 1122 -52.34 0.03 15.24
CA PRO A 1122 -53.76 -0.29 15.36
C PRO A 1122 -54.12 -0.98 16.67
N LEU A 1123 -53.27 -1.90 17.16
CA LEU A 1123 -53.55 -2.65 18.38
C LEU A 1123 -53.45 -1.77 19.63
N ALA A 1124 -52.41 -0.94 19.73
CA ALA A 1124 -52.23 -0.05 20.88
C ALA A 1124 -53.32 1.03 20.92
N LEU A 1125 -53.68 1.64 19.78
CA LEU A 1125 -54.66 2.73 19.72
C LEU A 1125 -56.12 2.26 19.89
N ASN A 1126 -56.49 1.13 19.30
CA ASN A 1126 -57.91 0.71 19.25
C ASN A 1126 -58.28 -0.34 20.30
N VAL A 1127 -57.33 -1.18 20.73
CA VAL A 1127 -57.60 -2.29 21.65
C VAL A 1127 -57.18 -1.92 23.07
N ASP A 1128 -55.87 -1.92 23.35
CA ASP A 1128 -55.29 -1.64 24.66
C ASP A 1128 -53.78 -1.39 24.50
N PHE A 1129 -53.21 -0.47 25.28
CA PHE A 1129 -51.79 -0.13 25.24
C PHE A 1129 -50.87 -1.35 25.43
N LYS A 1130 -51.29 -2.37 26.20
CA LYS A 1130 -50.48 -3.59 26.46
C LYS A 1130 -50.15 -4.40 25.21
N TYR A 1131 -50.95 -4.26 24.14
CA TYR A 1131 -50.69 -4.96 22.88
C TYR A 1131 -49.49 -4.40 22.11
N CYS A 1132 -48.87 -3.29 22.55
CA CYS A 1132 -47.57 -2.86 22.03
C CYS A 1132 -46.49 -3.94 22.20
N LEU A 1133 -46.58 -4.78 23.25
CA LEU A 1133 -45.65 -5.88 23.49
C LEU A 1133 -45.87 -7.07 22.55
N ALA A 1134 -47.12 -7.36 22.21
CA ALA A 1134 -47.42 -8.38 21.20
C ALA A 1134 -46.84 -7.97 19.83
N ALA A 1135 -46.97 -6.69 19.48
CA ALA A 1135 -46.34 -6.13 18.29
C ALA A 1135 -44.80 -6.14 18.37
N PHE A 1136 -44.22 -5.87 19.54
CA PHE A 1136 -42.76 -5.91 19.75
C PHE A 1136 -42.19 -7.33 19.60
N ILE A 1137 -42.87 -8.35 20.14
CA ILE A 1137 -42.49 -9.75 19.96
C ILE A 1137 -42.59 -10.14 18.47
N ALA A 1138 -43.70 -9.79 17.81
CA ALA A 1138 -43.90 -10.08 16.38
C ALA A 1138 -42.84 -9.41 15.50
N GLY A 1139 -42.54 -8.13 15.74
CA GLY A 1139 -41.48 -7.41 15.05
C GLY A 1139 -40.10 -8.01 15.30
N SER A 1140 -39.80 -8.41 16.54
CA SER A 1140 -38.50 -9.02 16.90
C SER A 1140 -38.33 -10.39 16.23
N LEU A 1141 -39.40 -11.19 16.14
CA LEU A 1141 -39.39 -12.47 15.42
C LEU A 1141 -39.18 -12.26 13.92
N ALA A 1142 -39.88 -11.30 13.32
CA ALA A 1142 -39.70 -10.93 11.91
C ALA A 1142 -38.25 -10.47 11.63
N PHE A 1143 -37.68 -9.67 12.53
CA PHE A 1143 -36.28 -9.24 12.48
C PHE A 1143 -35.31 -10.43 12.52
N VAL A 1144 -35.52 -11.41 13.41
CA VAL A 1144 -34.68 -12.61 13.50
C VAL A 1144 -34.76 -13.44 12.22
N ILE A 1145 -35.94 -13.61 11.64
CA ILE A 1145 -36.13 -14.36 10.40
C ILE A 1145 -35.41 -13.65 9.25
N ALA A 1146 -35.62 -12.34 9.09
CA ALA A 1146 -35.00 -11.54 8.04
C ALA A 1146 -33.47 -11.53 8.17
N SER A 1147 -32.96 -11.20 9.36
CA SER A 1147 -31.52 -11.17 9.64
C SER A 1147 -30.87 -12.55 9.47
N SER A 1148 -31.49 -13.64 9.92
CA SER A 1148 -30.96 -15.00 9.76
C SER A 1148 -30.80 -15.36 8.28
N ARG A 1149 -31.83 -15.11 7.47
CA ARG A 1149 -31.80 -15.42 6.03
C ARG A 1149 -30.73 -14.62 5.30
N LEU A 1150 -30.66 -13.32 5.58
CA LEU A 1150 -29.68 -12.44 4.92
C LEU A 1150 -28.24 -12.77 5.34
N THR A 1151 -27.98 -12.96 6.64
CA THR A 1151 -26.63 -13.32 7.12
C THR A 1151 -26.19 -14.69 6.61
N GLN A 1152 -27.10 -15.68 6.55
CA GLN A 1152 -26.77 -16.98 5.96
C GLN A 1152 -26.46 -16.86 4.46
N LYS A 1153 -27.17 -16.01 3.72
CA LYS A 1153 -26.87 -15.74 2.30
C LYS A 1153 -25.48 -15.11 2.14
N VAL A 1154 -25.12 -14.16 2.99
CA VAL A 1154 -23.78 -13.54 3.00
C VAL A 1154 -22.70 -14.58 3.29
N LEU A 1155 -22.88 -15.40 4.33
CA LEU A 1155 -21.89 -16.41 4.71
C LEU A 1155 -21.81 -17.58 3.73
N ALA A 1156 -22.86 -17.85 2.95
CA ALA A 1156 -22.81 -18.86 1.89
C ALA A 1156 -21.86 -18.45 0.75
N SER A 1157 -21.75 -17.15 0.47
CA SER A 1157 -20.79 -16.57 -0.48
C SER A 1157 -19.68 -15.82 0.26
N ALA A 1158 -19.21 -16.38 1.38
CA ALA A 1158 -18.26 -15.69 2.25
C ALA A 1158 -16.93 -15.42 1.56
N ASP A 1159 -16.54 -16.20 0.57
CA ASP A 1159 -15.36 -16.01 -0.26
C ASP A 1159 -15.34 -14.59 -0.87
N TYR A 1160 -16.41 -14.21 -1.57
CA TYR A 1160 -16.60 -12.87 -2.11
C TYR A 1160 -16.67 -11.81 -1.01
N TYR A 1161 -17.52 -12.02 0.00
CA TYR A 1161 -17.76 -10.99 1.01
C TYR A 1161 -16.56 -10.76 1.92
N TYR A 1162 -15.71 -11.77 2.09
CA TYR A 1162 -14.44 -11.66 2.79
C TYR A 1162 -13.43 -10.88 1.94
N PHE A 1163 -13.25 -11.25 0.67
CA PHE A 1163 -12.40 -10.50 -0.27
C PHE A 1163 -12.81 -9.03 -0.32
N ALA A 1164 -14.09 -8.75 -0.52
CA ALA A 1164 -14.60 -7.39 -0.61
C ALA A 1164 -14.55 -6.64 0.73
N ALA A 1165 -14.33 -7.29 1.87
CA ALA A 1165 -14.23 -6.64 3.18
C ALA A 1165 -12.79 -6.39 3.63
N ALA A 1166 -11.88 -7.30 3.24
CA ALA A 1166 -10.43 -7.15 3.34
C ALA A 1166 -9.97 -5.95 2.51
#